data_AF-K3W2F5-F1
#
_entry.id   AF-K3W2F5-F1
#
_cell.length_a   1.000
_cell.length_b   1.000
_cell.length_c   1.000
_cell.angle_alpha   90.00
_cell.angle_beta   90.00
_cell.angle_gamma   90.00
#
_symmetry.space_group_name_H-M   'P 1'
#
loop_
_entity.id
_entity.type
_entity.pdbx_description
1 polymer ?
#
loop_
_entity_poly.entity_id
_entity_poly.type
_entity_poly.pdbx_seq_one_letter_code
_entity_poly.pdbx_strand_id
1 'polypeptide(L)'
;MMAVRPEMAGAIRKYSEPVTGELVIHHQVQYLGTDRRLTYSMLSQGKHLQTLFVPDAVSETVAPQSLFHYLSQRRRWGSNAYFNKYFYLSGKKMIPITRIAASIEVIRLSLVYYRILNTALFITSCVRHITALKLVPMLVVGQLPSLWFFCSILLEPVLRKRGHKLLIGYLMNKFATNLGSQVWGVSGVTASSAAPPAAAPGNEEGENKIATDALDAAERGEVVPSMIQDTGGLTKPGRARLRDECVDVEAVPRVKAATPFGPIYFLLRIFFPMPLTRQCFSRCAIFVVVGCFVIVVVACGTYFGLAKRQHHSFDWTTIVSDRGDVLPDFSFAGYHNSTMILRNGSSANITLIFNSSIDDVKPLIQEAIDSIAASGGGTVILPEGRWSITAGINITNGVVVAGAGENKTVLVLQDRPSQPVFTLGTPANNTRPRYGFRSNITNQYLPIGSSSVDVISSDGFAVDQLVYVSRNATEAWIRGNGMNSLVRDDGQQTWLPVDKRMLSPNQISSISGSNITLRIPLTDNFDSNYVQPELLVYTPPYANKEIGIQDLGVEVPDTCSGAPFNDKTCNSAAVYFPSWTVDSWASGLSLKGFNKFFQVDQDASRITIQNCTMDRDQDIQGAALPFDIMIQGSQILVQDCSQNGIPSARCFTVGTGSLTPGPNAVLRHKTKSDVQTIYPHERWAHGLLVEDSSVKTLFVDRGIKGSGHGWSINGGVGWNLDGNVDFESPPLGINWCVGCGGNGHETKGNATFVESGKRVEPRSLFMAQLEERGIHRYDQGDEETDE
;
A
#
# COMPACT_ATOMS: atom_id res chain seq x y z
N MET A 1 3.25 -14.97 20.51
CA MET A 1 4.02 -16.23 20.48
C MET A 1 3.08 -17.37 20.10
N MET A 2 3.40 -18.16 19.07
CA MET A 2 2.62 -19.35 18.72
C MET A 2 3.02 -20.51 19.63
N ALA A 3 2.05 -21.18 20.25
CA ALA A 3 2.32 -22.42 20.97
C ALA A 3 2.67 -23.53 19.96
N VAL A 4 3.89 -24.05 20.03
CA VAL A 4 4.39 -25.08 19.10
C VAL A 4 4.79 -26.30 19.91
N ARG A 5 4.38 -27.49 19.47
CA ARG A 5 4.81 -28.75 20.09
C ARG A 5 6.34 -28.88 20.00
N PRO A 6 7.04 -29.41 21.02
CA PRO A 6 8.50 -29.49 21.04
C PRO A 6 9.10 -30.16 19.79
N GLU A 7 8.43 -31.18 19.24
CA GLU A 7 8.85 -31.91 18.03
C GLU A 7 8.77 -31.07 16.75
N MET A 8 7.98 -29.99 16.79
CA MET A 8 7.77 -29.06 15.69
C MET A 8 8.64 -27.80 15.79
N ALA A 9 9.28 -27.57 16.93
CA ALA A 9 10.05 -26.36 17.19
C ALA A 9 11.18 -26.16 16.17
N GLY A 10 11.88 -27.23 15.78
CA GLY A 10 12.94 -27.17 14.76
C GLY A 10 12.42 -26.88 13.35
N ALA A 11 11.24 -27.40 13.00
CA ALA A 11 10.59 -27.12 11.72
C ALA A 11 10.09 -25.68 11.65
N ILE A 12 9.48 -25.17 12.72
CA ILE A 12 8.98 -23.80 12.79
C ILE A 12 10.14 -22.81 12.77
N ARG A 13 11.22 -23.06 13.53
CA ARG A 13 12.44 -22.25 13.47
C ARG A 13 12.99 -22.17 12.03
N LYS A 14 13.15 -23.32 11.37
CA LYS A 14 13.64 -23.39 9.99
C LYS A 14 12.67 -22.78 8.98
N TYR A 15 11.37 -22.83 9.25
CA TYR A 15 10.35 -22.18 8.44
C TYR A 15 10.41 -20.65 8.57
N SER A 16 10.68 -20.13 9.78
CA SER A 16 10.82 -18.70 10.08
C SER A 16 12.18 -18.11 9.73
N GLU A 17 13.19 -18.92 9.43
CA GLU A 17 14.52 -18.43 9.08
C GLU A 17 14.49 -17.60 7.78
N PRO A 18 15.09 -16.39 7.78
CA PRO A 18 15.20 -15.57 6.59
C PRO A 18 16.05 -16.29 5.53
N VAL A 19 15.66 -16.18 4.27
CA VAL A 19 16.38 -16.80 3.15
C VAL A 19 17.65 -16.00 2.89
N THR A 20 18.80 -16.59 3.14
CA THR A 20 20.12 -15.96 2.96
C THR A 20 20.86 -16.42 1.70
N GLY A 21 20.23 -17.24 0.85
CA GLY A 21 20.86 -17.83 -0.33
C GLY A 21 20.56 -17.06 -1.61
N GLU A 22 21.59 -16.71 -2.38
CA GLU A 22 21.51 -15.87 -3.60
C GLU A 22 20.68 -16.46 -4.76
N LEU A 23 20.37 -17.77 -4.72
CA LEU A 23 19.59 -18.42 -5.77
C LEU A 23 18.10 -18.04 -5.69
N VAL A 24 17.57 -17.48 -6.77
CA VAL A 24 16.16 -17.07 -6.95
C VAL A 24 15.14 -18.16 -6.58
N ILE A 25 15.52 -19.44 -6.75
CA ILE A 25 14.69 -20.61 -6.37
C ILE A 25 14.37 -20.62 -4.87
N HIS A 26 15.25 -20.07 -4.02
CA HIS A 26 15.01 -19.96 -2.59
C HIS A 26 14.00 -18.87 -2.22
N HIS A 27 13.84 -17.85 -3.05
CA HIS A 27 12.97 -16.71 -2.81
C HIS A 27 11.53 -16.98 -3.27
N GLN A 28 11.33 -17.56 -4.46
CA GLN A 28 9.98 -17.77 -5.02
C GLN A 28 9.10 -18.73 -4.21
N VAL A 29 9.68 -19.71 -3.50
CA VAL A 29 8.92 -20.70 -2.72
C VAL A 29 8.47 -20.17 -1.36
N GLN A 30 9.05 -19.06 -0.88
CA GLN A 30 8.63 -18.42 0.36
C GLN A 30 7.21 -17.84 0.26
N TYR A 31 6.83 -17.34 -0.90
CA TYR A 31 5.60 -16.57 -1.09
C TYR A 31 4.42 -17.40 -1.63
N LEU A 32 4.63 -18.68 -1.96
CA LEU A 32 3.61 -19.53 -2.56
C LEU A 32 3.68 -21.00 -2.08
N GLY A 33 2.65 -21.44 -1.35
CA GLY A 33 2.53 -22.83 -0.84
C GLY A 33 3.14 -23.04 0.55
N THR A 34 2.72 -22.21 1.51
CA THR A 34 3.17 -22.17 2.92
C THR A 34 3.09 -23.54 3.61
N ASP A 35 2.04 -24.31 3.33
CA ASP A 35 1.82 -25.68 3.79
C ASP A 35 2.90 -26.67 3.31
N ARG A 36 3.28 -26.58 2.02
CA ARG A 36 4.28 -27.46 1.41
C ARG A 36 5.69 -27.13 1.88
N ARG A 37 6.00 -25.86 2.10
CA ARG A 37 7.27 -25.43 2.71
C ARG A 37 7.36 -25.90 4.16
N LEU A 38 6.29 -25.78 4.94
CA LEU A 38 6.25 -26.30 6.31
C LEU A 38 6.49 -27.82 6.31
N THR A 39 5.86 -28.55 5.38
CA THR A 39 6.07 -30.01 5.23
C THR A 39 7.54 -30.35 4.91
N TYR A 40 8.19 -29.58 4.04
CA TYR A 40 9.63 -29.71 3.82
C TYR A 40 10.44 -29.45 5.09
N SER A 41 10.14 -28.37 5.82
CA SER A 41 10.80 -28.04 7.08
C SER A 41 10.67 -29.19 8.08
N MET A 42 9.48 -29.78 8.22
CA MET A 42 9.22 -30.96 9.05
C MET A 42 10.09 -32.15 8.63
N LEU A 43 9.98 -32.60 7.38
CA LEU A 43 10.69 -33.78 6.89
C LEU A 43 12.22 -33.61 6.98
N SER A 44 12.71 -32.37 6.90
CA SER A 44 14.14 -32.08 6.92
C SER A 44 14.79 -32.14 8.31
N GLN A 45 13.98 -32.30 9.37
CA GLN A 45 14.48 -32.43 10.74
C GLN A 45 15.21 -33.77 10.97
N GLY A 46 14.76 -34.86 10.33
CA GLY A 46 15.37 -36.18 10.50
C GLY A 46 14.90 -37.25 9.51
N LYS A 47 15.79 -38.21 9.21
CA LYS A 47 15.54 -39.33 8.29
C LYS A 47 14.48 -40.33 8.78
N HIS A 48 14.09 -40.27 10.06
CA HIS A 48 13.06 -41.13 10.63
C HIS A 48 11.64 -40.64 10.32
N LEU A 49 11.50 -39.40 9.83
CA LEU A 49 10.21 -38.83 9.47
C LEU A 49 9.79 -39.32 8.08
N GLN A 50 8.55 -39.77 7.97
CA GLN A 50 7.99 -40.35 6.75
C GLN A 50 6.62 -39.76 6.46
N THR A 51 6.26 -39.70 5.18
CA THR A 51 4.91 -39.33 4.76
C THR A 51 4.06 -40.59 4.69
N LEU A 52 2.96 -40.63 5.44
CA LEU A 52 1.96 -41.68 5.34
C LEU A 52 0.87 -41.22 4.36
N PHE A 53 0.64 -41.99 3.31
CA PHE A 53 -0.49 -41.77 2.40
C PHE A 53 -1.64 -42.70 2.81
N VAL A 54 -2.73 -42.10 3.29
CA VAL A 54 -3.98 -42.82 3.57
C VAL A 54 -4.90 -42.61 2.37
N PRO A 55 -5.20 -43.66 1.58
CA PRO A 55 -5.94 -43.53 0.32
C PRO A 55 -7.44 -43.30 0.53
N ASP A 56 -7.96 -43.50 1.73
CA ASP A 56 -9.37 -43.34 2.05
C ASP A 56 -9.77 -41.85 2.07
N ALA A 57 -10.88 -41.53 1.41
CA ALA A 57 -11.39 -40.16 1.37
C ALA A 57 -12.06 -39.81 2.70
N VAL A 58 -11.31 -39.16 3.60
CA VAL A 58 -11.80 -38.72 4.92
C VAL A 58 -12.38 -37.29 4.90
N SER A 59 -12.19 -36.56 3.80
CA SER A 59 -12.69 -35.19 3.63
C SER A 59 -13.24 -34.96 2.22
N GLU A 60 -14.29 -34.14 2.14
CA GLU A 60 -14.87 -33.70 0.89
C GLU A 60 -14.51 -32.22 0.64
N THR A 61 -13.89 -31.93 -0.51
CA THR A 61 -13.61 -30.55 -0.93
C THR A 61 -14.56 -30.15 -2.06
N VAL A 62 -15.06 -28.92 -2.00
CA VAL A 62 -15.85 -28.34 -3.09
C VAL A 62 -14.90 -27.98 -4.24
N ALA A 63 -15.11 -28.61 -5.40
CA ALA A 63 -14.36 -28.29 -6.61
C ALA A 63 -14.69 -26.85 -7.09
N PRO A 64 -13.77 -26.18 -7.82
CA PRO A 64 -14.04 -24.87 -8.40
C PRO A 64 -15.32 -24.88 -9.25
N GLN A 65 -16.20 -23.91 -9.02
CA GLN A 65 -17.49 -23.81 -9.72
C GLN A 65 -17.40 -23.06 -11.06
N SER A 66 -16.28 -22.39 -11.33
CA SER A 66 -16.04 -21.67 -12.60
C SER A 66 -14.72 -22.09 -13.25
N LEU A 67 -14.66 -21.99 -14.59
CA LEU A 67 -13.45 -22.24 -15.36
C LEU A 67 -12.32 -21.29 -14.94
N PHE A 68 -12.63 -20.02 -14.65
CA PHE A 68 -11.65 -19.03 -14.18
C PHE A 68 -11.04 -19.44 -12.82
N HIS A 69 -11.85 -19.83 -11.84
CA HIS A 69 -11.36 -20.34 -10.55
C HIS A 69 -10.54 -21.62 -10.73
N TYR A 70 -10.97 -22.52 -11.62
CA TYR A 70 -10.22 -23.73 -11.93
C TYR A 70 -8.83 -23.42 -12.50
N LEU A 71 -8.75 -22.53 -13.49
CA LEU A 71 -7.49 -22.16 -14.13
C LEU A 71 -6.55 -21.40 -13.18
N SER A 72 -7.07 -20.44 -12.40
CA SER A 72 -6.31 -19.72 -11.37
C SER A 72 -5.75 -20.68 -10.30
N GLN A 73 -6.58 -21.60 -9.80
CA GLN A 73 -6.14 -22.63 -8.84
C GLN A 73 -5.03 -23.51 -9.43
N ARG A 74 -5.18 -23.98 -10.68
CA ARG A 74 -4.19 -24.84 -11.34
C ARG A 74 -2.90 -24.09 -11.67
N ARG A 75 -2.96 -22.80 -12.02
CA ARG A 75 -1.78 -21.93 -12.23
C ARG A 75 -0.95 -21.84 -10.95
N ARG A 76 -1.59 -21.54 -9.81
CA ARG A 76 -0.93 -21.50 -8.49
C ARG A 76 -0.32 -22.85 -8.12
N TRP A 77 -1.05 -23.94 -8.35
CA TRP A 77 -0.56 -25.28 -7.98
C TRP A 77 0.60 -25.77 -8.84
N GLY A 78 0.61 -25.44 -10.13
CA GLY A 78 1.63 -25.88 -11.09
C GLY A 78 3.02 -25.32 -10.78
N SER A 79 3.11 -24.00 -10.60
CA SER A 79 4.38 -23.32 -10.24
C SER A 79 4.91 -23.84 -8.89
N ASN A 80 4.04 -23.94 -7.88
CA ASN A 80 4.43 -24.37 -6.54
C ASN A 80 4.86 -25.84 -6.50
N ALA A 81 4.19 -26.71 -7.26
CA ALA A 81 4.53 -28.12 -7.28
C ALA A 81 5.94 -28.35 -7.83
N TYR A 82 6.33 -27.63 -8.88
CA TYR A 82 7.64 -27.79 -9.50
C TYR A 82 8.78 -27.42 -8.55
N PHE A 83 8.77 -26.20 -8.01
CA PHE A 83 9.85 -25.74 -7.14
C PHE A 83 9.91 -26.49 -5.81
N ASN A 84 8.78 -26.86 -5.21
CA ASN A 84 8.79 -27.66 -3.98
C ASN A 84 9.47 -29.02 -4.17
N LYS A 85 9.34 -29.64 -5.35
CA LYS A 85 10.01 -30.92 -5.63
C LYS A 85 11.53 -30.77 -5.73
N TYR A 86 12.05 -29.61 -6.15
CA TYR A 86 13.49 -29.33 -6.04
C TYR A 86 13.97 -29.32 -4.59
N PHE A 87 13.20 -28.74 -3.66
CA PHE A 87 13.54 -28.77 -2.24
C PHE A 87 13.53 -30.17 -1.64
N TYR A 88 12.60 -31.03 -2.05
CA TYR A 88 12.61 -32.44 -1.64
C TYR A 88 13.80 -33.20 -2.24
N LEU A 89 14.22 -32.84 -3.46
CA LEU A 89 15.38 -33.44 -4.12
C LEU A 89 16.70 -33.02 -3.47
N SER A 90 16.88 -31.74 -3.15
CA SER A 90 18.11 -31.15 -2.58
C SER A 90 18.11 -31.06 -1.06
N GLY A 91 17.00 -31.41 -0.41
CA GLY A 91 16.75 -31.20 1.01
C GLY A 91 17.70 -31.91 1.97
N LYS A 92 18.16 -31.18 2.99
CA LYS A 92 18.96 -31.75 4.09
C LYS A 92 18.17 -32.86 4.80
N LYS A 93 18.82 -33.99 5.10
CA LYS A 93 18.27 -35.15 5.82
C LYS A 93 17.02 -35.82 5.20
N MET A 94 16.73 -35.57 3.92
CA MET A 94 15.67 -36.29 3.18
C MET A 94 16.00 -37.77 2.96
N ILE A 95 14.99 -38.64 3.08
CA ILE A 95 15.11 -40.07 2.78
C ILE A 95 15.22 -40.32 1.25
N PRO A 96 15.92 -41.39 0.81
CA PRO A 96 16.15 -41.65 -0.62
C PRO A 96 14.86 -41.81 -1.43
N ILE A 97 13.84 -42.46 -0.88
CA ILE A 97 12.57 -42.69 -1.58
C ILE A 97 11.83 -41.38 -1.90
N THR A 98 11.87 -40.40 -0.99
CA THR A 98 11.30 -39.06 -1.23
C THR A 98 12.07 -38.32 -2.31
N ARG A 99 13.40 -38.46 -2.34
CA ARG A 99 14.24 -37.86 -3.40
C ARG A 99 13.95 -38.48 -4.76
N ILE A 100 13.79 -39.81 -4.84
CA ILE A 100 13.42 -40.50 -6.08
C ILE A 100 12.04 -40.03 -6.56
N ALA A 101 11.02 -40.04 -5.69
CA ALA A 101 9.69 -39.55 -6.03
C ALA A 101 9.70 -38.08 -6.47
N ALA A 102 10.51 -37.25 -5.81
CA ALA A 102 10.68 -35.85 -6.21
C ALA A 102 11.36 -35.70 -7.57
N SER A 103 12.40 -36.50 -7.86
CA SER A 103 13.10 -36.49 -9.14
C SER A 103 12.19 -36.89 -10.30
N ILE A 104 11.33 -37.91 -10.10
CA ILE A 104 10.37 -38.37 -11.11
C ILE A 104 9.39 -37.23 -11.45
N GLU A 105 8.89 -36.52 -10.44
CA GLU A 105 7.97 -35.39 -10.65
C GLU A 105 8.65 -34.18 -11.29
N VAL A 106 9.88 -33.83 -10.90
CA VAL A 106 10.65 -32.76 -11.57
C VAL A 106 10.84 -33.11 -13.05
N ILE A 107 11.33 -34.33 -13.35
CA ILE A 107 11.52 -34.79 -14.74
C ILE A 107 10.21 -34.73 -15.51
N ARG A 108 9.11 -35.24 -14.93
CA ARG A 108 7.78 -35.22 -15.56
C ARG A 108 7.33 -33.80 -15.90
N LEU A 109 7.52 -32.85 -14.98
CA LEU A 109 7.12 -31.46 -15.16
C LEU A 109 8.04 -30.71 -16.15
N SER A 110 9.34 -30.98 -16.15
CA SER A 110 10.29 -30.39 -17.10
C SER A 110 10.11 -30.93 -18.53
N LEU A 111 9.70 -32.19 -18.69
CA LEU A 111 9.49 -32.81 -20.01
C LEU A 111 8.17 -32.41 -20.69
N VAL A 112 7.41 -31.46 -20.14
CA VAL A 112 6.19 -30.93 -20.78
C VAL A 112 6.51 -30.27 -22.13
N TYR A 113 7.65 -29.60 -22.28
CA TYR A 113 8.04 -29.00 -23.57
C TYR A 113 8.36 -30.05 -24.64
N TYR A 114 8.88 -31.21 -24.24
CA TYR A 114 9.03 -32.36 -25.14
C TYR A 114 7.68 -32.86 -25.66
N ARG A 115 6.60 -32.74 -24.87
CA ARG A 115 5.25 -33.09 -25.33
C ARG A 115 4.77 -32.14 -26.42
N ILE A 116 5.05 -30.84 -26.31
CA ILE A 116 4.70 -29.85 -27.34
C ILE A 116 5.49 -30.13 -28.62
N LEU A 117 6.81 -30.32 -28.52
CA LEU A 117 7.66 -30.65 -29.67
C LEU A 117 7.25 -31.98 -30.31
N ASN A 118 7.01 -33.03 -29.53
CA ASN A 118 6.55 -34.32 -30.05
C ASN A 118 5.15 -34.23 -30.66
N THR A 119 4.27 -33.37 -30.15
CA THR A 119 2.94 -33.14 -30.74
C THR A 119 3.07 -32.40 -32.06
N ALA A 120 3.94 -31.37 -32.15
CA ALA A 120 4.23 -30.68 -33.40
C ALA A 120 4.88 -31.60 -34.43
N LEU A 121 5.84 -32.44 -34.03
CA LEU A 121 6.46 -33.45 -34.88
C LEU A 121 5.47 -34.52 -35.32
N PHE A 122 4.57 -34.95 -34.43
CA PHE A 122 3.49 -35.89 -34.74
C PHE A 122 2.52 -35.31 -35.76
N ILE A 123 2.03 -34.08 -35.55
CA ILE A 123 1.17 -33.36 -36.50
C ILE A 123 1.88 -33.22 -37.85
N THR A 124 3.15 -32.79 -37.84
CA THR A 124 3.96 -32.67 -39.06
C THR A 124 4.11 -34.02 -39.77
N SER A 125 4.28 -35.11 -39.04
CA SER A 125 4.41 -36.46 -39.58
C SER A 125 3.09 -37.00 -40.14
N CYS A 126 1.97 -36.71 -39.47
CA CYS A 126 0.62 -37.00 -39.96
C CYS A 126 0.31 -36.26 -41.26
N VAL A 127 0.79 -35.02 -41.42
CA VAL A 127 0.60 -34.23 -42.65
C VAL A 127 1.54 -34.68 -43.78
N ARG A 128 2.76 -35.14 -43.46
CA ARG A 128 3.79 -35.41 -44.48
C ARG A 128 3.92 -36.88 -44.91
N HIS A 129 3.76 -37.88 -44.02
CA HIS A 129 4.25 -39.25 -44.33
C HIS A 129 3.48 -40.44 -43.70
N ILE A 130 2.33 -40.29 -43.04
CA ILE A 130 1.71 -41.41 -42.29
C ILE A 130 0.34 -41.84 -42.85
N THR A 131 0.21 -43.14 -43.15
CA THR A 131 -1.06 -43.83 -43.39
C THR A 131 -1.74 -44.17 -42.04
N ALA A 132 -3.06 -43.94 -41.92
CA ALA A 132 -3.83 -44.05 -40.66
C ALA A 132 -3.62 -45.37 -39.88
N LEU A 133 -3.34 -46.48 -40.57
CA LEU A 133 -3.13 -47.79 -39.94
C LEU A 133 -1.91 -47.83 -38.99
N LYS A 134 -0.86 -47.04 -39.27
CA LYS A 134 0.37 -47.00 -38.44
C LYS A 134 0.18 -46.22 -37.13
N LEU A 135 -0.92 -45.48 -37.00
CA LEU A 135 -1.25 -44.69 -35.80
C LEU A 135 -2.02 -45.49 -34.75
N VAL A 136 -2.64 -46.62 -35.15
CA VAL A 136 -3.53 -47.41 -34.27
C VAL A 136 -2.81 -47.93 -33.02
N PRO A 137 -1.61 -48.55 -33.09
CA PRO A 137 -0.93 -49.04 -31.88
C PRO A 137 -0.55 -47.89 -30.93
N MET A 138 -0.17 -46.75 -31.48
CA MET A 138 0.22 -45.57 -30.71
C MET A 138 -0.98 -44.91 -30.02
N LEU A 139 -2.15 -44.90 -30.69
CA LEU A 139 -3.42 -44.46 -30.11
C LEU A 139 -3.90 -45.41 -29.01
N VAL A 140 -3.80 -46.72 -29.21
CA VAL A 140 -4.17 -47.72 -28.19
C VAL A 140 -3.32 -47.56 -26.93
N VAL A 141 -1.99 -47.46 -27.07
CA VAL A 141 -1.09 -47.24 -25.93
C VAL A 141 -1.33 -45.88 -25.28
N GLY A 142 -1.53 -44.83 -26.08
CA GLY A 142 -1.74 -43.47 -25.60
C GLY A 142 -3.08 -43.24 -24.89
N GLN A 143 -4.13 -43.96 -25.26
CA GLN A 143 -5.46 -43.86 -24.63
C GLN A 143 -5.66 -44.86 -23.48
N LEU A 144 -4.77 -45.84 -23.29
CA LEU A 144 -4.88 -46.84 -22.24
C LEU A 144 -5.10 -46.25 -20.82
N PRO A 145 -4.39 -45.18 -20.40
CA PRO A 145 -4.64 -44.56 -19.10
C PRO A 145 -6.03 -43.92 -18.99
N SER A 146 -6.52 -43.32 -20.08
CA SER A 146 -7.87 -42.75 -20.13
C SER A 146 -8.94 -43.83 -20.06
N LEU A 147 -8.75 -44.94 -20.80
CA LEU A 147 -9.61 -46.11 -20.73
C LEU A 147 -9.66 -46.66 -19.30
N TRP A 148 -8.51 -46.81 -18.65
CA TRP A 148 -8.43 -47.25 -17.26
C TRP A 148 -9.16 -46.31 -16.28
N PHE A 149 -9.02 -45.00 -16.47
CA PHE A 149 -9.75 -43.99 -15.68
C PHE A 149 -11.27 -44.16 -15.81
N PHE A 150 -11.79 -44.33 -17.03
CA PHE A 150 -13.21 -44.56 -17.25
C PHE A 150 -13.69 -45.90 -16.69
N CYS A 151 -12.90 -46.97 -16.85
CA CYS A 151 -13.16 -48.24 -16.19
C CYS A 151 -13.24 -48.09 -14.67
N SER A 152 -12.34 -47.32 -14.06
CA SER A 152 -12.33 -47.08 -12.61
C SER A 152 -13.59 -46.34 -12.14
N ILE A 153 -14.06 -45.33 -12.89
CA ILE A 153 -15.32 -44.62 -12.59
C ILE A 153 -16.53 -45.58 -12.66
N LEU A 154 -16.52 -46.49 -13.63
CA LEU A 154 -17.61 -47.44 -13.82
C LEU A 154 -17.62 -48.54 -12.75
N LEU A 155 -16.45 -49.04 -12.37
CA LEU A 155 -16.29 -50.13 -11.41
C LEU A 155 -16.53 -49.69 -9.97
N GLU A 156 -16.15 -48.46 -9.60
CA GLU A 156 -16.28 -47.97 -8.22
C GLU A 156 -17.64 -47.28 -7.97
N PRO A 157 -18.51 -47.81 -7.08
CA PRO A 157 -19.83 -47.24 -6.80
C PRO A 157 -19.76 -45.80 -6.30
N VAL A 158 -18.71 -45.45 -5.54
CA VAL A 158 -18.52 -44.10 -4.97
C VAL A 158 -18.18 -43.10 -6.07
N LEU A 159 -17.32 -43.47 -7.03
CA LEU A 159 -16.94 -42.61 -8.14
C LEU A 159 -18.09 -42.42 -9.12
N ARG A 160 -18.92 -43.44 -9.33
CA ARG A 160 -20.09 -43.38 -10.22
C ARG A 160 -21.07 -42.29 -9.81
N LYS A 161 -21.31 -42.10 -8.50
CA LYS A 161 -22.19 -41.02 -7.98
C LYS A 161 -21.76 -39.63 -8.47
N ARG A 162 -20.46 -39.43 -8.71
CA ARG A 162 -19.86 -38.15 -9.16
C ARG A 162 -19.27 -38.24 -10.57
N GLY A 163 -19.58 -39.30 -11.32
CA GLY A 163 -18.99 -39.60 -12.62
C GLY A 163 -19.15 -38.46 -13.62
N HIS A 164 -20.29 -37.75 -13.58
CA HIS A 164 -20.54 -36.57 -14.42
C HIS A 164 -19.53 -35.44 -14.15
N LYS A 165 -19.19 -35.13 -12.88
CA LYS A 165 -18.18 -34.12 -12.54
C LYS A 165 -16.77 -34.54 -12.97
N LEU A 166 -16.45 -35.83 -12.80
CA LEU A 166 -15.16 -36.39 -13.22
C LEU A 166 -14.99 -36.38 -14.74
N LEU A 167 -16.06 -36.64 -15.49
CA LEU A 167 -16.09 -36.55 -16.94
C LEU A 167 -15.90 -35.11 -17.43
N ILE A 168 -16.62 -34.15 -16.83
CA ILE A 168 -16.45 -32.72 -17.12
C ILE A 168 -15.01 -32.28 -16.83
N GLY A 169 -14.45 -32.65 -15.67
CA GLY A 169 -13.07 -32.36 -15.32
C GLY A 169 -12.05 -32.99 -16.27
N TYR A 170 -12.28 -34.22 -16.73
CA TYR A 170 -11.44 -34.88 -17.74
C TYR A 170 -11.44 -34.11 -19.06
N LEU A 171 -12.61 -33.70 -19.55
CA LEU A 171 -12.75 -32.93 -20.79
C LEU A 171 -12.09 -31.56 -20.66
N MET A 172 -12.33 -30.84 -19.56
CA MET A 172 -11.67 -29.56 -19.29
C MET A 172 -10.14 -29.70 -19.27
N ASN A 173 -9.60 -30.76 -18.67
CA ASN A 173 -8.15 -30.97 -18.60
C ASN A 173 -7.51 -31.34 -19.96
N LYS A 174 -8.28 -31.93 -20.88
CA LYS A 174 -7.85 -32.26 -22.25
C LYS A 174 -7.95 -31.08 -23.22
N PHE A 175 -8.98 -30.24 -23.06
CA PHE A 175 -9.20 -29.07 -23.93
C PHE A 175 -8.48 -27.81 -23.42
N ALA A 176 -8.49 -27.56 -22.11
CA ALA A 176 -7.72 -26.49 -21.48
C ALA A 176 -6.31 -26.95 -21.13
N THR A 177 -5.63 -27.59 -22.08
CA THR A 177 -4.21 -27.95 -21.91
C THR A 177 -3.44 -26.64 -21.83
N ASN A 178 -3.09 -26.24 -20.61
CA ASN A 178 -2.29 -25.07 -20.30
C ASN A 178 -0.93 -25.17 -21.03
N LEU A 179 -0.87 -24.61 -22.24
CA LEU A 179 0.40 -24.27 -22.89
C LEU A 179 1.11 -23.09 -22.20
N GLY A 180 0.58 -22.58 -21.08
CA GLY A 180 1.11 -21.44 -20.33
C GLY A 180 1.32 -21.62 -18.81
N SER A 181 1.18 -22.83 -18.23
CA SER A 181 1.36 -23.00 -16.76
C SER A 181 2.77 -23.43 -16.32
N GLN A 182 3.67 -23.64 -17.28
CA GLN A 182 5.11 -23.81 -17.05
C GLN A 182 5.82 -22.63 -17.71
N VAL A 183 5.38 -21.40 -17.46
CA VAL A 183 6.15 -20.22 -17.85
C VAL A 183 7.05 -19.89 -16.67
N TRP A 184 8.36 -20.04 -16.89
CA TRP A 184 9.38 -19.59 -15.96
C TRP A 184 9.23 -18.08 -15.78
N GLY A 185 8.55 -17.62 -14.72
CA GLY A 185 8.64 -16.24 -14.24
C GLY A 185 8.38 -15.09 -15.23
N VAL A 186 7.74 -15.32 -16.38
CA VAL A 186 7.45 -14.29 -17.39
C VAL A 186 5.95 -14.31 -17.73
N SER A 187 5.11 -13.77 -16.86
CA SER A 187 3.75 -13.38 -17.26
C SER A 187 3.24 -12.16 -16.49
N GLY A 188 4.14 -11.20 -16.25
CA GLY A 188 3.80 -9.84 -15.81
C GLY A 188 4.05 -8.78 -16.88
N VAL A 189 4.52 -9.16 -18.07
CA VAL A 189 4.87 -8.21 -19.14
C VAL A 189 4.34 -8.77 -20.46
N THR A 190 3.60 -7.95 -21.21
CA THR A 190 2.96 -8.17 -22.53
C THR A 190 1.56 -8.79 -22.55
N ALA A 191 0.55 -7.93 -22.37
CA ALA A 191 -0.63 -7.87 -23.22
C ALA A 191 -1.35 -6.51 -23.01
N SER A 192 -0.87 -5.46 -23.68
CA SER A 192 -1.67 -4.26 -23.90
C SER A 192 -2.86 -4.63 -24.78
N SER A 193 -4.08 -4.55 -24.25
CA SER A 193 -5.27 -4.42 -25.07
C SER A 193 -5.49 -2.93 -25.33
N ALA A 194 -5.26 -2.52 -26.58
CA ALA A 194 -5.53 -1.18 -27.08
C ALA A 194 -7.01 -0.81 -26.87
N ALA A 195 -7.26 0.43 -26.42
CA ALA A 195 -8.58 1.04 -26.41
C ALA A 195 -9.01 1.40 -27.86
N PRO A 196 -10.32 1.29 -28.19
CA PRO A 196 -10.83 1.67 -29.51
C PRO A 196 -10.83 3.20 -29.70
N PRO A 197 -10.69 3.71 -30.95
CA PRO A 197 -10.55 5.14 -31.21
C PRO A 197 -11.91 5.84 -31.38
N ALA A 198 -12.04 7.02 -30.80
CA ALA A 198 -12.98 8.08 -31.19
C ALA A 198 -12.50 9.38 -30.53
N ALA A 199 -12.51 10.58 -31.11
CA ALA A 199 -12.72 11.09 -32.47
C ALA A 199 -11.90 12.40 -32.58
N ALA A 200 -11.66 12.90 -33.80
CA ALA A 200 -10.78 14.04 -34.09
C ALA A 200 -11.26 15.38 -33.44
N PRO A 201 -10.34 16.34 -33.21
CA PRO A 201 -10.51 17.42 -32.23
C PRO A 201 -11.29 18.62 -32.78
N GLY A 202 -12.14 19.20 -31.94
CA GLY A 202 -12.62 20.57 -32.07
C GLY A 202 -11.81 21.48 -31.16
N ASN A 203 -11.43 22.66 -31.66
CA ASN A 203 -10.54 23.65 -31.03
C ASN A 203 -10.77 23.88 -29.50
N GLU A 204 -9.81 23.47 -28.67
CA GLU A 204 -9.77 23.65 -27.20
C GLU A 204 -8.86 24.83 -26.75
N GLU A 205 -8.63 25.85 -27.58
CA GLU A 205 -7.87 27.04 -27.15
C GLU A 205 -8.71 28.02 -26.30
N GLY A 206 -10.02 27.79 -26.16
CA GLY A 206 -10.95 28.69 -25.44
C GLY A 206 -11.20 28.35 -23.97
N GLU A 207 -11.17 27.07 -23.58
CA GLU A 207 -11.58 26.64 -22.22
C GLU A 207 -10.45 26.73 -21.19
N ASN A 208 -9.19 26.49 -21.58
CA ASN A 208 -8.05 26.52 -20.66
C ASN A 208 -7.75 27.91 -20.09
N LYS A 209 -8.11 28.98 -20.81
CA LYS A 209 -7.98 30.38 -20.33
C LYS A 209 -9.04 30.74 -19.29
N ILE A 210 -10.25 30.18 -19.41
CA ILE A 210 -11.38 30.51 -18.53
C ILE A 210 -11.20 29.88 -17.13
N ALA A 211 -10.62 28.67 -17.03
CA ALA A 211 -10.41 27.99 -15.76
C ALA A 211 -9.25 28.60 -14.93
N THR A 212 -8.20 29.08 -15.59
CA THR A 212 -7.10 29.82 -14.95
C THR A 212 -7.57 31.20 -14.49
N ASP A 213 -8.34 31.91 -15.33
CA ASP A 213 -8.94 33.19 -14.96
C ASP A 213 -9.99 33.05 -13.84
N ALA A 214 -10.71 31.93 -13.73
CA ALA A 214 -11.70 31.71 -12.67
C ALA A 214 -11.09 31.45 -11.28
N LEU A 215 -9.95 30.76 -11.20
CA LEU A 215 -9.18 30.60 -9.95
C LEU A 215 -8.58 31.94 -9.49
N ASP A 216 -8.05 32.70 -10.45
CA ASP A 216 -7.49 34.03 -10.22
C ASP A 216 -8.56 35.10 -9.90
N ALA A 217 -9.75 35.01 -10.50
CA ALA A 217 -10.88 35.91 -10.25
C ALA A 217 -11.63 35.57 -8.94
N ALA A 218 -11.73 34.29 -8.57
CA ALA A 218 -12.29 33.88 -7.29
C ALA A 218 -11.42 34.34 -6.10
N GLU A 219 -10.09 34.35 -6.26
CA GLU A 219 -9.16 34.89 -5.27
C GLU A 219 -9.09 36.43 -5.24
N ARG A 220 -9.60 37.10 -6.28
CA ARG A 220 -9.82 38.56 -6.34
C ARG A 220 -11.24 39.00 -5.93
N GLY A 221 -12.17 38.07 -5.73
CA GLY A 221 -13.53 38.34 -5.22
C GLY A 221 -14.60 38.67 -6.26
N GLU A 222 -14.45 38.22 -7.51
CA GLU A 222 -15.41 38.52 -8.60
C GLU A 222 -16.35 37.33 -8.89
N VAL A 223 -17.64 37.61 -9.16
CA VAL A 223 -18.74 36.62 -9.26
C VAL A 223 -19.18 36.42 -10.72
N VAL A 224 -19.31 35.16 -11.17
CA VAL A 224 -19.91 34.79 -12.47
C VAL A 224 -20.96 33.68 -12.29
N PRO A 225 -22.16 33.70 -12.94
CA PRO A 225 -23.25 32.74 -12.66
C PRO A 225 -23.25 31.50 -13.58
N SER A 226 -23.71 30.34 -13.06
CA SER A 226 -23.87 29.06 -13.79
C SER A 226 -25.31 28.52 -13.80
N MET A 227 -25.64 27.69 -14.80
CA MET A 227 -26.95 27.05 -15.02
C MET A 227 -26.98 25.56 -14.63
N ILE A 228 -28.19 25.09 -14.26
CA ILE A 228 -28.60 23.79 -13.70
C ILE A 228 -29.10 22.82 -14.78
N GLN A 229 -28.93 21.50 -14.57
CA GLN A 229 -29.88 20.38 -14.85
C GLN A 229 -29.15 19.02 -14.72
N ASP A 230 -29.74 17.84 -14.55
CA ASP A 230 -30.90 17.32 -13.80
C ASP A 230 -30.75 15.77 -13.81
N THR A 231 -31.47 15.09 -12.93
CA THR A 231 -31.26 13.70 -12.46
C THR A 231 -31.83 12.56 -13.34
N GLY A 232 -31.35 11.32 -13.10
CA GLY A 232 -32.04 10.08 -13.52
C GLY A 232 -31.32 8.78 -13.10
N GLY A 233 -31.88 8.03 -12.13
CA GLY A 233 -31.32 6.81 -11.54
C GLY A 233 -31.83 5.49 -12.13
N LEU A 234 -31.34 4.34 -11.62
CA LEU A 234 -32.00 3.02 -11.67
C LEU A 234 -31.39 2.00 -10.67
N THR A 235 -32.12 0.92 -10.42
CA THR A 235 -32.22 0.08 -9.20
C THR A 235 -31.44 -1.25 -9.20
N LYS A 236 -31.17 -1.79 -7.99
CA LYS A 236 -30.56 -3.11 -7.67
C LYS A 236 -31.60 -4.25 -7.53
N PRO A 237 -31.15 -5.53 -7.64
CA PRO A 237 -31.38 -6.56 -6.59
C PRO A 237 -30.11 -7.44 -6.38
N GLY A 238 -29.86 -8.30 -5.40
CA GLY A 238 -30.51 -8.87 -4.21
C GLY A 238 -29.63 -10.05 -3.72
N ARG A 239 -29.36 -10.17 -2.41
CA ARG A 239 -28.33 -11.05 -1.80
C ARG A 239 -28.92 -12.37 -1.26
N ALA A 240 -28.15 -13.46 -1.25
CA ALA A 240 -28.48 -14.72 -0.55
C ALA A 240 -27.31 -15.21 0.34
N ARG A 241 -27.62 -15.53 1.61
CA ARG A 241 -26.74 -16.07 2.67
C ARG A 241 -26.68 -17.61 2.66
N LEU A 242 -25.59 -18.19 3.16
CA LEU A 242 -25.56 -19.54 3.75
C LEU A 242 -24.81 -19.54 5.09
N ARG A 243 -25.27 -20.43 5.99
CA ARG A 243 -24.98 -20.55 7.43
C ARG A 243 -23.71 -21.34 7.73
N ASP A 244 -23.06 -21.00 8.85
CA ASP A 244 -22.02 -21.78 9.52
C ASP A 244 -22.63 -22.85 10.43
N GLU A 245 -22.08 -24.07 10.39
CA GLU A 245 -22.16 -25.04 11.49
C GLU A 245 -20.77 -25.66 11.71
N CYS A 246 -20.32 -25.60 12.97
CA CYS A 246 -19.06 -26.11 13.48
C CYS A 246 -19.30 -27.48 14.13
N VAL A 247 -18.42 -28.47 13.91
CA VAL A 247 -18.46 -29.75 14.63
C VAL A 247 -17.06 -30.12 15.13
N ASP A 248 -16.97 -30.38 16.44
CA ASP A 248 -15.79 -30.83 17.17
C ASP A 248 -15.30 -32.22 16.75
N VAL A 249 -13.98 -32.44 16.75
CA VAL A 249 -13.35 -33.71 16.38
C VAL A 249 -12.73 -34.40 17.60
N GLU A 250 -13.30 -35.55 17.99
CA GLU A 250 -12.76 -36.50 18.96
C GLU A 250 -11.55 -37.31 18.41
N ALA A 251 -10.71 -37.77 19.33
CA ALA A 251 -9.42 -38.41 19.09
C ALA A 251 -9.52 -39.81 18.44
N VAL A 252 -8.71 -40.06 17.40
CA VAL A 252 -8.59 -41.36 16.71
C VAL A 252 -7.40 -42.18 17.27
N PRO A 253 -7.57 -43.49 17.57
CA PRO A 253 -6.50 -44.33 18.15
C PRO A 253 -5.49 -44.85 17.10
N ARG A 254 -4.27 -45.16 17.58
CA ARG A 254 -3.12 -45.65 16.79
C ARG A 254 -3.43 -46.95 16.02
N VAL A 255 -3.32 -46.92 14.70
CA VAL A 255 -3.35 -48.11 13.83
C VAL A 255 -1.92 -48.50 13.41
N LYS A 256 -1.62 -49.80 13.49
CA LYS A 256 -0.34 -50.44 13.14
C LYS A 256 -0.06 -50.33 11.62
N ALA A 257 1.19 -50.07 11.28
CA ALA A 257 1.69 -49.94 9.90
C ALA A 257 1.55 -51.25 9.10
N ALA A 258 0.96 -51.18 7.91
CA ALA A 258 1.01 -52.20 6.87
C ALA A 258 2.03 -51.81 5.79
N THR A 259 2.86 -52.76 5.37
CA THR A 259 3.92 -52.62 4.35
C THR A 259 3.35 -52.49 2.93
N PRO A 260 3.80 -51.53 2.08
CA PRO A 260 3.26 -51.36 0.73
C PRO A 260 4.17 -52.02 -0.32
N PHE A 261 3.98 -53.31 -0.60
CA PHE A 261 4.61 -53.98 -1.76
C PHE A 261 3.63 -54.87 -2.54
N GLY A 262 2.36 -54.47 -2.62
CA GLY A 262 1.32 -55.19 -3.39
C GLY A 262 1.26 -54.85 -4.89
N PRO A 263 1.23 -53.57 -5.32
CA PRO A 263 0.87 -53.26 -6.72
C PRO A 263 2.05 -53.08 -7.70
N ILE A 264 3.31 -53.04 -7.23
CA ILE A 264 4.49 -52.88 -8.11
C ILE A 264 4.88 -54.20 -8.80
N TYR A 265 4.61 -55.35 -8.18
CA TYR A 265 4.97 -56.66 -8.72
C TYR A 265 4.06 -57.12 -9.88
N PHE A 266 2.84 -56.56 -9.99
CA PHE A 266 1.90 -56.90 -11.05
C PHE A 266 2.18 -56.12 -12.35
N LEU A 267 2.70 -54.88 -12.25
CA LEU A 267 3.05 -54.05 -13.41
C LEU A 267 4.35 -54.50 -14.10
N LEU A 268 5.32 -55.04 -13.36
CA LEU A 268 6.62 -55.46 -13.91
C LEU A 268 6.57 -56.75 -14.75
N ARG A 269 5.50 -57.57 -14.66
CA ARG A 269 5.35 -58.81 -15.45
C ARG A 269 4.65 -58.64 -16.80
N ILE A 270 4.01 -57.49 -17.05
CA ILE A 270 3.28 -57.22 -18.30
C ILE A 270 4.17 -56.50 -19.34
N PHE A 271 5.27 -55.86 -18.91
CA PHE A 271 6.11 -55.01 -19.78
C PHE A 271 7.29 -55.69 -20.49
N PHE A 272 7.53 -56.99 -20.30
CA PHE A 272 8.55 -57.71 -21.08
C PHE A 272 8.12 -59.14 -21.46
N PRO A 273 7.47 -59.28 -22.62
CA PRO A 273 7.81 -60.39 -23.49
C PRO A 273 8.18 -59.88 -24.90
N MET A 274 9.38 -60.28 -25.31
CA MET A 274 9.97 -60.27 -26.66
C MET A 274 10.97 -59.15 -27.02
N PRO A 275 12.03 -59.50 -27.78
CA PRO A 275 13.23 -58.70 -27.93
C PRO A 275 13.14 -57.80 -29.17
N LEU A 276 13.30 -56.49 -29.00
CA LEU A 276 13.42 -55.55 -30.12
C LEU A 276 14.88 -55.12 -30.32
N THR A 277 15.33 -55.48 -31.52
CA THR A 277 16.58 -55.23 -32.20
C THR A 277 17.14 -53.81 -32.08
N ARG A 278 18.48 -53.74 -31.91
CA ARG A 278 19.34 -52.56 -32.10
C ARG A 278 18.90 -51.74 -33.33
N GLN A 279 18.48 -50.48 -33.13
CA GLN A 279 18.62 -49.44 -34.14
C GLN A 279 19.17 -48.15 -33.52
N CYS A 280 20.16 -47.61 -34.22
CA CYS A 280 21.09 -46.56 -33.83
C CYS A 280 20.42 -45.22 -33.52
N PHE A 281 20.52 -44.73 -32.29
CA PHE A 281 20.58 -43.29 -32.05
C PHE A 281 22.01 -42.82 -32.35
N SER A 282 22.19 -42.14 -33.49
CA SER A 282 23.49 -41.62 -33.90
C SER A 282 24.06 -40.68 -32.83
N ARG A 283 25.28 -40.97 -32.37
CA ARG A 283 26.02 -40.17 -31.37
C ARG A 283 26.08 -38.68 -31.74
N CYS A 284 26.02 -38.32 -33.03
CA CYS A 284 25.97 -36.94 -33.50
C CYS A 284 24.72 -36.17 -33.03
N ALA A 285 23.56 -36.82 -32.94
CA ALA A 285 22.33 -36.14 -32.49
C ALA A 285 22.42 -35.72 -31.02
N ILE A 286 23.07 -36.54 -30.18
CA ILE A 286 23.28 -36.24 -28.76
C ILE A 286 24.26 -35.06 -28.62
N PHE A 287 25.35 -35.03 -29.39
CA PHE A 287 26.29 -33.91 -29.35
C PHE A 287 25.69 -32.59 -29.85
N VAL A 288 24.85 -32.63 -30.90
CA VAL A 288 24.15 -31.43 -31.38
C VAL A 288 23.12 -30.95 -30.36
N VAL A 289 22.35 -31.85 -29.75
CA VAL A 289 21.35 -31.48 -28.73
C VAL A 289 22.00 -30.93 -27.46
N VAL A 290 23.08 -31.55 -26.98
CA VAL A 290 23.83 -31.04 -25.82
C VAL A 290 24.52 -29.72 -26.16
N GLY A 291 25.10 -29.60 -27.35
CA GLY A 291 25.72 -28.35 -27.83
C GLY A 291 24.72 -27.20 -27.92
N CYS A 292 23.55 -27.43 -28.51
CA CYS A 292 22.48 -26.44 -28.57
C CYS A 292 21.94 -26.11 -27.17
N PHE A 293 21.82 -27.10 -26.27
CA PHE A 293 21.38 -26.85 -24.90
C PHE A 293 22.39 -26.00 -24.12
N VAL A 294 23.69 -26.26 -24.27
CA VAL A 294 24.75 -25.45 -23.64
C VAL A 294 24.77 -24.04 -24.22
N ILE A 295 24.64 -23.88 -25.54
CA ILE A 295 24.57 -22.56 -26.18
C ILE A 295 23.34 -21.78 -25.71
N VAL A 296 22.17 -22.42 -25.61
CA VAL A 296 20.95 -21.76 -25.11
C VAL A 296 21.06 -21.45 -23.62
N VAL A 297 21.61 -22.34 -22.79
CA VAL A 297 21.79 -22.10 -21.36
C VAL A 297 22.84 -21.01 -21.12
N VAL A 298 23.92 -20.96 -21.90
CA VAL A 298 24.94 -19.91 -21.80
C VAL A 298 24.40 -18.60 -22.36
N ALA A 299 23.75 -18.59 -23.53
CA ALA A 299 23.18 -17.39 -24.14
C ALA A 299 22.03 -16.82 -23.29
N CYS A 300 21.14 -17.66 -22.77
CA CYS A 300 20.13 -17.24 -21.79
C CYS A 300 20.78 -16.85 -20.47
N GLY A 301 21.81 -17.57 -19.98
CA GLY A 301 22.52 -17.23 -18.75
C GLY A 301 23.22 -15.86 -18.85
N THR A 302 23.84 -15.55 -19.99
CA THR A 302 24.44 -14.25 -20.28
C THR A 302 23.39 -13.19 -20.55
N TYR A 303 22.30 -13.50 -21.24
CA TYR A 303 21.19 -12.57 -21.48
C TYR A 303 20.47 -12.23 -20.17
N PHE A 304 20.20 -13.20 -19.30
CA PHE A 304 19.63 -12.97 -17.97
C PHE A 304 20.64 -12.35 -17.00
N GLY A 305 21.93 -12.64 -17.15
CA GLY A 305 23.02 -11.97 -16.41
C GLY A 305 23.24 -10.51 -16.82
N LEU A 306 23.02 -10.18 -18.10
CA LEU A 306 23.07 -8.82 -18.65
C LEU A 306 21.75 -8.08 -18.46
N ALA A 307 20.60 -8.75 -18.54
CA ALA A 307 19.28 -8.16 -18.31
C ALA A 307 19.00 -7.89 -16.82
N LYS A 308 19.60 -8.65 -15.89
CA LYS A 308 19.64 -8.28 -14.46
C LYS A 308 20.67 -7.20 -14.13
N ARG A 309 21.50 -6.80 -15.09
CA ARG A 309 22.39 -5.62 -14.98
C ARG A 309 21.73 -4.33 -15.51
N GLN A 310 20.41 -4.30 -15.66
CA GLN A 310 19.69 -3.07 -15.37
C GLN A 310 19.36 -3.08 -13.87
N HIS A 311 20.34 -2.65 -13.07
CA HIS A 311 19.97 -1.87 -11.88
C HIS A 311 19.10 -0.71 -12.37
N HIS A 312 18.08 -0.36 -11.58
CA HIS A 312 17.19 0.78 -11.76
C HIS A 312 17.83 1.89 -12.60
N SER A 313 17.23 2.27 -13.73
CA SER A 313 17.80 3.32 -14.58
C SER A 313 17.83 4.69 -13.90
N PHE A 314 17.15 4.83 -12.76
CA PHE A 314 17.09 6.04 -11.96
C PHE A 314 17.47 5.72 -10.52
N ASP A 315 18.59 6.27 -10.06
CA ASP A 315 19.04 6.18 -8.68
C ASP A 315 18.68 7.47 -7.95
N TRP A 316 17.59 7.42 -7.18
CA TRP A 316 17.04 8.59 -6.50
C TRP A 316 17.97 9.13 -5.40
N THR A 317 18.88 8.30 -4.88
CA THR A 317 19.86 8.72 -3.87
C THR A 317 20.93 9.67 -4.41
N THR A 318 21.05 9.77 -5.74
CA THR A 318 21.98 10.69 -6.42
C THR A 318 21.44 12.12 -6.54
N ILE A 319 20.17 12.36 -6.19
CA ILE A 319 19.56 13.69 -6.23
C ILE A 319 20.06 14.48 -5.02
N VAL A 320 21.07 15.31 -5.25
CA VAL A 320 21.70 16.16 -4.24
C VAL A 320 21.90 17.56 -4.82
N SER A 321 21.58 18.60 -4.04
CA SER A 321 21.84 20.00 -4.43
C SER A 321 23.33 20.34 -4.34
N ASP A 322 23.75 21.44 -4.96
CA ASP A 322 25.13 21.94 -4.87
C ASP A 322 25.56 22.26 -3.41
N ARG A 323 24.59 22.50 -2.51
CA ARG A 323 24.84 22.76 -1.08
C ARG A 323 24.71 21.50 -0.21
N GLY A 324 24.40 20.34 -0.82
CA GLY A 324 24.27 19.06 -0.13
C GLY A 324 22.87 18.70 0.34
N ASP A 325 21.83 19.46 -0.05
CA ASP A 325 20.43 19.10 0.26
C ASP A 325 20.03 17.85 -0.50
N VAL A 326 19.46 16.88 0.20
CA VAL A 326 18.89 15.66 -0.39
C VAL A 326 17.38 15.65 -0.23
N LEU A 327 16.70 14.71 -0.88
CA LEU A 327 15.27 14.48 -0.65
C LEU A 327 15.02 14.16 0.84
N PRO A 328 14.05 14.80 1.51
CA PRO A 328 13.68 14.44 2.88
C PRO A 328 13.31 12.96 2.99
N ASP A 329 13.62 12.33 4.13
CA ASP A 329 13.17 10.97 4.41
C ASP A 329 11.72 10.96 4.91
N PHE A 330 10.79 10.71 3.99
CA PHE A 330 9.36 10.75 4.26
C PHE A 330 8.84 9.50 4.96
N SER A 331 9.60 8.40 4.93
CA SER A 331 9.21 7.12 5.49
C SER A 331 8.89 7.18 6.99
N PHE A 332 9.37 8.21 7.70
CA PHE A 332 9.08 8.46 9.12
C PHE A 332 7.65 8.98 9.37
N ALA A 333 6.88 9.27 8.31
CA ALA A 333 5.47 9.61 8.42
C ALA A 333 4.60 8.38 8.69
N GLY A 334 3.50 8.59 9.40
CA GLY A 334 2.50 7.57 9.71
C GLY A 334 2.65 6.92 11.08
N TYR A 335 1.64 6.11 11.43
CA TYR A 335 1.53 5.34 12.68
C TYR A 335 2.83 4.60 13.01
N HIS A 336 3.40 4.88 14.19
CA HIS A 336 4.71 4.36 14.64
C HIS A 336 5.83 4.51 13.61
N ASN A 337 5.95 5.66 12.94
CA ASN A 337 6.94 5.92 11.90
C ASN A 337 6.90 4.90 10.75
N SER A 338 5.69 4.43 10.43
CA SER A 338 5.43 3.37 9.47
C SER A 338 6.14 2.02 9.76
N THR A 339 6.57 1.80 11.00
CA THR A 339 7.15 0.50 11.43
C THR A 339 6.09 -0.56 11.73
N MET A 340 4.83 -0.14 11.94
CA MET A 340 3.72 -1.02 12.28
C MET A 340 2.56 -0.85 11.30
N ILE A 341 1.92 -1.97 10.93
CA ILE A 341 0.64 -1.94 10.23
C ILE A 341 -0.44 -1.52 11.23
N LEU A 342 -1.48 -0.80 10.77
CA LEU A 342 -2.62 -0.44 11.61
C LEU A 342 -3.22 -1.68 12.27
N ARG A 343 -3.62 -1.55 13.54
CA ARG A 343 -4.14 -2.68 14.31
C ARG A 343 -5.58 -2.99 13.88
N ASN A 344 -5.84 -4.24 13.48
CA ASN A 344 -7.21 -4.74 13.38
C ASN A 344 -7.72 -5.14 14.78
N GLY A 345 -8.08 -4.13 15.56
CA GLY A 345 -8.69 -4.29 16.88
C GLY A 345 -7.75 -4.75 18.01
N SER A 346 -8.19 -4.53 19.24
CA SER A 346 -7.60 -5.09 20.46
C SER A 346 -8.29 -6.42 20.83
N SER A 347 -7.71 -7.18 21.75
CA SER A 347 -8.35 -8.38 22.32
C SER A 347 -9.46 -8.05 23.33
N ALA A 348 -9.52 -6.81 23.80
CA ALA A 348 -10.60 -6.30 24.64
C ALA A 348 -11.57 -5.51 23.77
N ASN A 349 -12.85 -5.90 23.79
CA ASN A 349 -13.86 -5.41 22.86
C ASN A 349 -15.16 -5.13 23.62
N ILE A 350 -15.77 -3.98 23.38
CA ILE A 350 -17.17 -3.71 23.74
C ILE A 350 -17.96 -3.63 22.43
N THR A 351 -18.87 -4.56 22.21
CA THR A 351 -19.77 -4.52 21.06
C THR A 351 -21.08 -3.87 21.46
N LEU A 352 -21.41 -2.75 20.81
CA LEU A 352 -22.66 -2.06 21.03
C LEU A 352 -23.79 -2.71 20.25
N ILE A 353 -25.00 -2.63 20.82
CA ILE A 353 -26.24 -3.02 20.16
C ILE A 353 -27.13 -1.79 20.10
N PHE A 354 -27.47 -1.36 18.90
CA PHE A 354 -28.42 -0.29 18.67
C PHE A 354 -29.75 -0.87 18.21
N ASN A 355 -30.82 -0.15 18.48
CA ASN A 355 -32.17 -0.48 18.05
C ASN A 355 -32.83 0.80 17.52
N SER A 356 -33.92 0.66 16.77
CA SER A 356 -34.59 1.79 16.11
C SER A 356 -35.32 2.75 17.06
N SER A 357 -35.36 2.48 18.37
CA SER A 357 -35.91 3.40 19.37
C SER A 357 -34.88 4.34 19.97
N ILE A 358 -33.60 4.20 19.60
CA ILE A 358 -32.54 5.12 20.02
C ILE A 358 -32.48 6.28 19.05
N ASP A 359 -32.86 7.47 19.52
CA ASP A 359 -32.86 8.69 18.72
C ASP A 359 -31.44 9.27 18.54
N ASP A 360 -30.55 9.12 19.52
CA ASP A 360 -29.14 9.54 19.48
C ASP A 360 -28.24 8.45 20.08
N VAL A 361 -27.33 7.89 19.29
CA VAL A 361 -26.38 6.87 19.76
C VAL A 361 -25.16 7.42 20.47
N LYS A 362 -24.93 8.75 20.46
CA LYS A 362 -23.74 9.38 21.06
C LYS A 362 -23.51 8.96 22.52
N PRO A 363 -24.51 8.99 23.43
CA PRO A 363 -24.28 8.64 24.83
C PRO A 363 -23.78 7.20 25.01
N LEU A 364 -24.31 6.26 24.22
CA LEU A 364 -23.92 4.84 24.25
C LEU A 364 -22.48 4.63 23.77
N ILE A 365 -22.09 5.34 22.70
CA ILE A 365 -20.72 5.28 22.19
C ILE A 365 -19.76 5.87 23.21
N GLN A 366 -20.08 7.02 23.81
CA GLN A 366 -19.20 7.65 24.80
C GLN A 366 -19.06 6.80 26.07
N GLU A 367 -20.16 6.21 26.58
CA GLU A 367 -20.12 5.32 27.74
C GLU A 367 -19.25 4.08 27.49
N ALA A 368 -19.33 3.49 26.29
CA ALA A 368 -18.48 2.36 25.92
C ALA A 368 -16.99 2.76 25.81
N ILE A 369 -16.69 3.93 25.24
CA ILE A 369 -15.33 4.47 25.19
C ILE A 369 -14.79 4.66 26.61
N ASP A 370 -15.56 5.29 27.50
CA ASP A 370 -15.13 5.58 28.86
C ASP A 370 -14.92 4.28 29.66
N SER A 371 -15.81 3.30 29.49
CA SER A 371 -15.73 1.99 30.13
C SER A 371 -14.50 1.18 29.70
N ILE A 372 -14.22 1.11 28.39
CA ILE A 372 -13.08 0.35 27.88
C ILE A 372 -11.75 1.06 28.17
N ALA A 373 -11.73 2.40 28.15
CA ALA A 373 -10.57 3.18 28.56
C ALA A 373 -10.21 2.95 30.02
N ALA A 374 -11.20 2.94 30.92
CA ALA A 374 -11.00 2.61 32.34
C ALA A 374 -10.44 1.19 32.56
N SER A 375 -10.65 0.30 31.59
CA SER A 375 -10.14 -1.09 31.59
C SER A 375 -8.77 -1.25 30.92
N GLY A 376 -8.11 -0.15 30.55
CA GLY A 376 -6.77 -0.16 29.93
C GLY A 376 -6.76 -0.02 28.40
N GLY A 377 -7.91 0.29 27.79
CA GLY A 377 -8.06 0.48 26.35
C GLY A 377 -8.59 -0.76 25.62
N GLY A 378 -8.97 -0.58 24.37
CA GLY A 378 -9.55 -1.65 23.56
C GLY A 378 -10.35 -1.13 22.37
N THR A 379 -11.23 -1.97 21.81
CA THR A 379 -12.07 -1.61 20.67
C THR A 379 -13.54 -1.51 21.02
N VAL A 380 -14.17 -0.38 20.70
CA VAL A 380 -15.63 -0.21 20.71
C VAL A 380 -16.15 -0.53 19.31
N ILE A 381 -16.95 -1.59 19.19
CA ILE A 381 -17.50 -2.08 17.92
C ILE A 381 -18.93 -1.58 17.77
N LEU A 382 -19.17 -0.82 16.71
CA LEU A 382 -20.48 -0.31 16.33
C LEU A 382 -21.21 -1.32 15.43
N PRO A 383 -22.52 -1.57 15.65
CA PRO A 383 -23.27 -2.51 14.86
C PRO A 383 -23.53 -1.99 13.43
N GLU A 384 -23.74 -2.92 12.49
CA GLU A 384 -24.25 -2.60 11.16
C GLU A 384 -25.59 -1.85 11.27
N GLY A 385 -25.79 -0.84 10.42
CA GLY A 385 -27.00 -0.03 10.37
C GLY A 385 -26.71 1.44 10.10
N ARG A 386 -27.80 2.21 9.98
CA ARG A 386 -27.77 3.67 9.88
C ARG A 386 -28.31 4.24 11.18
N TRP A 387 -27.48 4.99 11.90
CA TRP A 387 -27.76 5.38 13.28
C TRP A 387 -27.66 6.89 13.45
N SER A 388 -28.69 7.48 14.02
CA SER A 388 -28.77 8.91 14.29
C SER A 388 -27.81 9.29 15.43
N ILE A 389 -27.03 10.35 15.25
CA ILE A 389 -26.01 10.79 16.21
C ILE A 389 -25.94 12.32 16.33
N THR A 390 -25.62 12.84 17.52
CA THR A 390 -25.15 14.22 17.70
C THR A 390 -23.61 14.30 17.75
N ALA A 391 -23.02 15.39 17.25
CA ALA A 391 -21.56 15.55 17.20
C ALA A 391 -20.91 15.63 18.60
N GLY A 392 -19.59 15.39 18.67
CA GLY A 392 -18.77 15.55 19.87
C GLY A 392 -18.55 14.25 20.66
N ILE A 393 -18.11 13.20 19.97
CA ILE A 393 -17.51 12.00 20.58
C ILE A 393 -16.04 12.26 20.85
N ASN A 394 -15.59 11.96 22.07
CA ASN A 394 -14.19 12.02 22.46
C ASN A 394 -13.65 10.59 22.59
N ILE A 395 -12.76 10.18 21.68
CA ILE A 395 -12.09 8.87 21.72
C ILE A 395 -10.82 9.03 22.56
N THR A 396 -10.73 8.32 23.66
CA THR A 396 -9.65 8.45 24.63
C THR A 396 -8.45 7.54 24.29
N ASN A 397 -7.36 7.75 25.02
CA ASN A 397 -6.08 7.06 24.85
C ASN A 397 -6.23 5.52 24.84
N GLY A 398 -5.65 4.85 23.85
CA GLY A 398 -5.69 3.38 23.74
C GLY A 398 -7.03 2.80 23.26
N VAL A 399 -7.96 3.63 22.79
CA VAL A 399 -9.28 3.19 22.32
C VAL A 399 -9.39 3.30 20.80
N VAL A 400 -9.98 2.28 20.19
CA VAL A 400 -10.35 2.25 18.78
C VAL A 400 -11.87 2.18 18.65
N VAL A 401 -12.48 3.06 17.86
CA VAL A 401 -13.89 2.94 17.47
C VAL A 401 -13.95 2.32 16.08
N ALA A 402 -14.60 1.16 15.94
CA ALA A 402 -14.66 0.41 14.70
C ALA A 402 -16.11 0.12 14.28
N GLY A 403 -16.46 0.34 13.03
CA GLY A 403 -17.70 -0.15 12.43
C GLY A 403 -17.51 -1.48 11.70
N ALA A 404 -18.53 -1.88 10.93
CA ALA A 404 -18.52 -3.10 10.12
C ALA A 404 -18.09 -2.87 8.65
N GLY A 405 -17.70 -1.64 8.31
CA GLY A 405 -17.35 -1.16 6.98
C GLY A 405 -18.00 0.20 6.68
N GLU A 406 -17.34 1.00 5.85
CA GLU A 406 -17.72 2.38 5.50
C GLU A 406 -19.18 2.55 5.03
N ASN A 407 -19.75 1.54 4.36
CA ASN A 407 -21.13 1.54 3.85
C ASN A 407 -22.10 0.66 4.68
N LYS A 408 -21.61 0.00 5.73
CA LYS A 408 -22.42 -0.91 6.57
C LYS A 408 -22.79 -0.30 7.91
N THR A 409 -21.86 0.42 8.54
CA THR A 409 -22.13 1.22 9.73
C THR A 409 -22.07 2.67 9.32
N VAL A 410 -23.21 3.37 9.32
CA VAL A 410 -23.28 4.78 8.96
C VAL A 410 -23.89 5.57 10.10
N LEU A 411 -23.18 6.61 10.53
CA LEU A 411 -23.63 7.56 11.53
C LEU A 411 -24.19 8.80 10.83
N VAL A 412 -25.46 9.10 11.09
CA VAL A 412 -26.22 10.16 10.43
C VAL A 412 -26.39 11.29 11.43
N LEU A 413 -25.79 12.45 11.16
CA LEU A 413 -25.89 13.59 12.06
C LEU A 413 -27.32 14.14 12.10
N GLN A 414 -27.82 14.44 13.30
CA GLN A 414 -29.12 15.09 13.48
C GLN A 414 -29.10 16.56 12.99
N ASP A 415 -27.96 17.23 13.19
CA ASP A 415 -27.76 18.65 12.92
C ASP A 415 -26.39 18.90 12.28
N ARG A 416 -26.22 20.08 11.68
CA ARG A 416 -24.92 20.57 11.21
C ARG A 416 -23.92 20.67 12.40
N PRO A 417 -22.69 20.14 12.27
CA PRO A 417 -21.78 20.01 13.40
C PRO A 417 -21.07 21.33 13.77
N SER A 418 -21.50 21.95 14.87
CA SER A 418 -20.83 23.12 15.48
C SER A 418 -19.54 22.80 16.25
N GLN A 419 -19.19 21.52 16.34
CA GLN A 419 -17.95 20.99 16.90
C GLN A 419 -17.55 19.70 16.15
N PRO A 420 -16.31 19.19 16.30
CA PRO A 420 -15.91 17.97 15.61
C PRO A 420 -16.80 16.78 15.96
N VAL A 421 -17.07 15.91 14.98
CA VAL A 421 -17.88 14.69 15.24
C VAL A 421 -17.10 13.73 16.12
N PHE A 422 -15.85 13.46 15.73
CA PHE A 422 -14.89 12.67 16.50
C PHE A 422 -13.66 13.50 16.83
N THR A 423 -13.32 13.54 18.11
CA THR A 423 -12.04 14.08 18.60
C THR A 423 -11.20 12.91 19.12
N LEU A 424 -10.02 12.72 18.56
CA LEU A 424 -9.11 11.63 18.94
C LEU A 424 -8.12 12.13 20.00
N GLY A 425 -8.56 12.12 21.25
CA GLY A 425 -7.81 12.57 22.41
C GLY A 425 -8.37 13.86 23.00
N THR A 426 -7.80 14.32 24.12
CA THR A 426 -8.27 15.54 24.77
C THR A 426 -7.68 16.77 24.06
N PRO A 427 -8.50 17.72 23.57
CA PRO A 427 -8.00 18.98 23.05
C PRO A 427 -7.32 19.79 24.15
N ALA A 428 -6.13 20.32 23.88
CA ALA A 428 -5.59 21.41 24.67
C ALA A 428 -4.82 22.39 23.80
N ASN A 429 -5.61 23.11 23.01
CA ASN A 429 -5.15 24.02 21.97
C ASN A 429 -4.34 25.21 22.51
N ASN A 430 -4.25 25.37 23.84
CA ASN A 430 -3.48 26.42 24.51
C ASN A 430 -2.40 25.91 25.46
N THR A 431 -2.23 24.59 25.60
CA THR A 431 -1.25 24.04 26.54
C THR A 431 0.11 23.92 25.86
N ARG A 432 1.05 24.75 26.31
CA ARG A 432 2.42 24.77 25.80
C ARG A 432 3.24 23.62 26.41
N PRO A 433 4.22 23.08 25.68
CA PRO A 433 5.15 22.14 26.28
C PRO A 433 6.02 22.86 27.32
N ARG A 434 6.56 22.09 28.26
CA ARG A 434 7.59 22.61 29.17
C ARG A 434 8.93 22.57 28.44
N TYR A 435 9.52 23.73 28.21
CA TYR A 435 10.87 23.84 27.63
C TYR A 435 11.95 23.54 28.67
N GLY A 436 12.98 22.81 28.26
CA GLY A 436 14.13 22.44 29.07
C GLY A 436 15.42 23.09 28.59
N PHE A 437 16.53 22.33 28.70
CA PHE A 437 17.84 22.74 28.23
C PHE A 437 17.80 23.10 26.74
N ARG A 438 18.64 24.07 26.35
CA ARG A 438 18.83 24.47 24.96
C ARG A 438 20.29 24.74 24.69
N SER A 439 20.71 24.50 23.45
CA SER A 439 22.03 24.89 22.98
C SER A 439 21.96 25.31 21.52
N ASN A 440 22.64 26.40 21.18
CA ASN A 440 22.77 26.82 19.79
C ASN A 440 23.51 25.76 18.98
N ILE A 441 23.10 25.63 17.73
CA ILE A 441 23.72 24.78 16.73
C ILE A 441 24.81 25.58 16.00
N THR A 442 26.00 25.02 15.84
CA THR A 442 27.21 25.72 15.36
C THR A 442 27.55 25.44 13.91
N ASN A 443 26.84 24.53 13.25
CA ASN A 443 27.05 24.23 11.83
C ASN A 443 26.86 25.50 10.97
N GLN A 444 27.80 25.74 10.05
CA GLN A 444 27.70 26.87 9.12
C GLN A 444 26.53 26.68 8.15
N TYR A 445 26.35 25.46 7.65
CA TYR A 445 25.22 25.06 6.84
C TYR A 445 24.76 23.67 7.27
N LEU A 446 23.45 23.50 7.44
CA LEU A 446 22.79 22.22 7.64
C LEU A 446 21.88 21.95 6.45
N PRO A 447 22.25 21.02 5.55
CA PRO A 447 21.38 20.64 4.44
C PRO A 447 20.15 19.87 4.90
N ILE A 448 19.08 19.92 4.09
CA ILE A 448 17.98 18.95 4.18
C ILE A 448 18.56 17.54 4.09
N GLY A 449 18.08 16.64 4.97
CA GLY A 449 18.58 15.27 5.13
C GLY A 449 19.69 15.10 6.17
N SER A 450 20.19 16.19 6.78
CA SER A 450 21.12 16.09 7.90
C SER A 450 20.50 15.36 9.08
N SER A 451 21.16 14.31 9.57
CA SER A 451 20.75 13.57 10.78
C SER A 451 21.57 13.93 12.01
N SER A 452 22.51 14.87 11.89
CA SER A 452 23.40 15.24 12.99
C SER A 452 23.59 16.75 13.04
N VAL A 453 23.68 17.28 14.26
CA VAL A 453 23.92 18.69 14.53
C VAL A 453 25.05 18.84 15.55
N ASP A 454 25.88 19.87 15.38
CA ASP A 454 26.90 20.24 16.34
C ASP A 454 26.36 21.36 17.23
N VAL A 455 26.44 21.19 18.54
CA VAL A 455 25.94 22.15 19.52
C VAL A 455 27.07 22.73 20.38
N ILE A 456 26.87 23.94 20.92
CA ILE A 456 27.83 24.55 21.86
C ILE A 456 28.09 23.66 23.09
N SER A 457 27.04 23.14 23.72
CA SER A 457 27.15 22.23 24.86
C SER A 457 26.10 21.12 24.75
N SER A 458 26.51 19.90 25.09
CA SER A 458 25.64 18.73 25.16
C SER A 458 25.24 18.32 26.57
N ASP A 459 25.67 19.05 27.60
CA ASP A 459 25.60 18.64 29.02
C ASP A 459 24.16 18.43 29.52
N GLY A 460 23.18 19.12 28.92
CA GLY A 460 21.77 19.01 29.28
C GLY A 460 20.93 18.11 28.37
N PHE A 461 21.55 17.39 27.43
CA PHE A 461 20.88 16.46 26.53
C PHE A 461 21.09 15.00 26.94
N ALA A 462 20.11 14.15 26.64
CA ALA A 462 20.20 12.70 26.80
C ALA A 462 19.56 11.98 25.63
N VAL A 463 20.01 10.74 25.37
CA VAL A 463 19.41 9.85 24.37
C VAL A 463 17.91 9.66 24.68
N ASP A 464 17.10 9.53 23.63
CA ASP A 464 15.64 9.42 23.66
C ASP A 464 14.89 10.68 24.14
N GLN A 465 15.58 11.79 24.44
CA GLN A 465 14.88 13.04 24.75
C GLN A 465 14.20 13.64 23.52
N LEU A 466 13.00 14.18 23.73
CA LEU A 466 12.28 14.98 22.76
C LEU A 466 12.88 16.38 22.68
N VAL A 467 13.15 16.81 21.46
CA VAL A 467 13.78 18.08 21.15
C VAL A 467 13.07 18.75 19.99
N TYR A 468 12.98 20.07 20.01
CA TYR A 468 12.74 20.83 18.79
C TYR A 468 14.09 21.24 18.21
N VAL A 469 14.22 21.11 16.90
CA VAL A 469 15.16 21.92 16.13
C VAL A 469 14.44 23.24 15.91
N SER A 470 14.86 24.26 16.66
CA SER A 470 14.18 25.54 16.77
C SER A 470 14.98 26.64 16.08
N ARG A 471 14.31 27.53 15.37
CA ARG A 471 14.93 28.74 14.82
C ARG A 471 13.93 29.89 14.74
N ASN A 472 14.46 31.11 14.70
CA ASN A 472 13.66 32.31 14.49
C ASN A 472 13.73 32.76 13.02
N ALA A 473 12.64 33.33 12.51
CA ALA A 473 12.66 34.08 11.25
C ALA A 473 13.39 35.41 11.47
N THR A 474 14.68 35.46 11.16
CA THR A 474 15.46 36.70 11.23
C THR A 474 15.10 37.64 10.08
N GLU A 475 15.41 38.92 10.24
CA GLU A 475 15.25 39.89 9.16
C GLU A 475 16.09 39.52 7.92
N ALA A 476 17.32 39.04 8.13
CA ALA A 476 18.21 38.61 7.05
C ALA A 476 17.61 37.45 6.25
N TRP A 477 16.98 36.48 6.93
CA TRP A 477 16.34 35.33 6.29
C TRP A 477 15.06 35.71 5.52
N ILE A 478 14.22 36.57 6.11
CA ILE A 478 13.00 37.08 5.43
C ILE A 478 13.39 37.85 4.16
N ARG A 479 14.39 38.74 4.27
CA ARG A 479 14.92 39.51 3.13
C ARG A 479 15.59 38.63 2.09
N GLY A 480 16.37 37.64 2.53
CA GLY A 480 17.04 36.68 1.64
C GLY A 480 16.06 35.85 0.80
N ASN A 481 14.86 35.58 1.33
CA ASN A 481 13.77 34.97 0.57
C ASN A 481 12.91 35.96 -0.25
N GLY A 482 13.27 37.25 -0.27
CA GLY A 482 12.53 38.28 -1.00
C GLY A 482 11.19 38.70 -0.39
N MET A 483 10.95 38.38 0.90
CA MET A 483 9.63 38.47 1.52
C MET A 483 9.44 39.71 2.42
N ASN A 484 10.39 40.66 2.40
CA ASN A 484 10.35 41.87 3.23
C ASN A 484 9.60 43.05 2.59
N SER A 485 9.18 42.94 1.33
CA SER A 485 8.63 44.05 0.54
C SER A 485 7.27 43.73 -0.10
N LEU A 486 6.48 42.83 0.49
CA LEU A 486 5.14 42.53 0.00
C LEU A 486 4.21 43.74 0.22
N VAL A 487 3.51 44.17 -0.83
CA VAL A 487 2.58 45.32 -0.78
C VAL A 487 1.28 44.94 -1.49
N ARG A 488 0.13 45.31 -0.88
CA ARG A 488 -1.20 45.21 -1.47
C ARG A 488 -1.99 46.48 -1.14
N ASP A 489 -2.58 47.11 -2.15
CA ASP A 489 -3.38 48.34 -2.01
C ASP A 489 -2.65 49.43 -1.18
N ASP A 490 -1.38 49.68 -1.53
CA ASP A 490 -0.45 50.58 -0.82
C ASP A 490 -0.14 50.21 0.65
N GLY A 491 -0.71 49.12 1.17
CA GLY A 491 -0.47 48.58 2.50
C GLY A 491 0.61 47.49 2.51
N GLN A 492 1.59 47.63 3.40
CA GLN A 492 2.62 46.60 3.61
C GLN A 492 1.98 45.31 4.12
N GLN A 493 2.29 44.20 3.46
CA GLN A 493 1.92 42.86 3.89
C GLN A 493 3.13 42.22 4.59
N THR A 494 2.87 41.40 5.61
CA THR A 494 3.93 40.72 6.35
C THR A 494 3.84 39.24 6.07
N TRP A 495 4.91 38.68 5.50
CA TRP A 495 5.04 37.23 5.38
C TRP A 495 5.16 36.59 6.77
N LEU A 496 6.32 36.68 7.40
CA LEU A 496 6.53 36.25 8.78
C LEU A 496 7.00 37.45 9.59
N PRO A 497 6.49 37.67 10.81
CA PRO A 497 7.09 38.63 11.71
C PRO A 497 8.55 38.27 11.99
N VAL A 498 9.42 39.28 12.08
CA VAL A 498 10.78 39.09 12.59
C VAL A 498 10.69 38.45 13.98
N ASP A 499 11.59 37.52 14.26
CA ASP A 499 11.64 36.71 15.47
C ASP A 499 10.48 35.73 15.66
N LYS A 500 9.65 35.49 14.63
CA LYS A 500 8.69 34.39 14.67
C LYS A 500 9.45 33.08 14.81
N ARG A 501 9.26 32.41 15.95
CA ARG A 501 9.87 31.12 16.25
C ARG A 501 9.19 29.99 15.49
N MET A 502 10.01 29.10 14.96
CA MET A 502 9.64 27.89 14.22
C MET A 502 10.21 26.68 14.94
N LEU A 503 9.38 25.66 15.10
CA LEU A 503 9.67 24.50 15.94
C LEU A 503 9.46 23.23 15.11
N SER A 504 10.55 22.50 14.87
CA SER A 504 10.51 21.22 14.14
C SER A 504 10.78 20.08 15.13
N PRO A 505 9.77 19.27 15.50
CA PRO A 505 9.93 18.23 16.54
C PRO A 505 10.85 17.11 16.05
N ASN A 506 11.64 16.58 16.97
CA ASN A 506 12.56 15.47 16.74
C ASN A 506 12.89 14.75 18.06
N GLN A 507 13.74 13.74 18.00
CA GLN A 507 14.20 12.99 19.15
C GLN A 507 15.69 12.66 19.02
N ILE A 508 16.42 12.71 20.13
CA ILE A 508 17.85 12.38 20.14
C ILE A 508 18.04 10.86 20.00
N SER A 509 18.82 10.44 19.02
CA SER A 509 19.20 9.03 18.80
C SER A 509 20.54 8.69 19.44
N SER A 510 21.54 9.57 19.36
CA SER A 510 22.83 9.41 20.02
C SER A 510 23.52 10.75 20.32
N ILE A 511 24.46 10.72 21.27
CA ILE A 511 25.27 11.87 21.65
C ILE A 511 26.74 11.44 21.64
N SER A 512 27.58 12.19 20.94
CA SER A 512 29.04 11.99 20.89
C SER A 512 29.76 13.33 21.04
N GLY A 513 30.13 13.69 22.27
CA GLY A 513 30.69 15.02 22.56
C GLY A 513 29.66 16.10 22.27
N SER A 514 30.04 17.12 21.49
CA SER A 514 29.15 18.20 21.03
C SER A 514 28.27 17.82 19.83
N ASN A 515 28.46 16.64 19.24
CA ASN A 515 27.69 16.17 18.10
C ASN A 515 26.48 15.37 18.58
N ILE A 516 25.29 15.76 18.14
CA ILE A 516 24.02 15.14 18.50
C ILE A 516 23.38 14.59 17.23
N THR A 517 23.08 13.30 17.25
CA THR A 517 22.35 12.63 16.18
C THR A 517 20.86 12.66 16.49
N LEU A 518 20.07 13.07 15.49
CA LEU A 518 18.62 13.09 15.51
C LEU A 518 18.08 11.76 14.99
N ARG A 519 16.84 11.43 15.38
CA ARG A 519 16.15 10.22 14.91
C ARG A 519 15.62 10.38 13.50
N ILE A 520 15.16 11.58 13.17
CA ILE A 520 14.56 11.91 11.88
C ILE A 520 15.49 12.91 11.18
N PRO A 521 15.93 12.64 9.93
CA PRO A 521 16.67 13.62 9.14
C PRO A 521 15.92 14.96 9.02
N LEU A 522 16.65 16.08 9.00
CA LEU A 522 16.05 17.40 8.86
C LEU A 522 15.29 17.56 7.54
N THR A 523 14.15 18.24 7.58
CA THR A 523 13.31 18.52 6.40
C THR A 523 13.29 20.00 6.01
N ASP A 524 14.05 20.84 6.74
CA ASP A 524 14.35 22.24 6.43
C ASP A 524 15.89 22.38 6.46
N ASN A 525 16.45 23.32 5.70
CA ASN A 525 17.87 23.65 5.72
C ASN A 525 18.14 24.91 6.56
N PHE A 526 19.34 25.00 7.14
CA PHE A 526 19.75 26.17 7.93
C PHE A 526 21.11 26.68 7.47
N ASP A 527 21.24 28.00 7.36
CA ASP A 527 22.47 28.70 6.97
C ASP A 527 22.77 29.77 8.02
N SER A 528 23.94 29.68 8.66
CA SER A 528 24.36 30.56 9.75
C SER A 528 24.47 32.03 9.33
N ASN A 529 24.57 32.33 8.03
CA ASN A 529 24.55 33.70 7.52
C ASN A 529 23.16 34.35 7.67
N TYR A 530 22.10 33.54 7.73
CA TYR A 530 20.72 34.01 7.75
C TYR A 530 20.02 33.67 9.07
N VAL A 531 20.28 32.52 9.68
CA VAL A 531 19.56 32.06 10.88
C VAL A 531 20.52 31.45 11.90
N GLN A 532 20.15 31.52 13.18
CA GLN A 532 20.85 30.83 14.26
C GLN A 532 19.91 29.77 14.85
N PRO A 533 19.99 28.51 14.39
CA PRO A 533 19.18 27.44 14.97
C PRO A 533 19.72 27.02 16.34
N GLU A 534 18.84 26.43 17.14
CA GLU A 534 19.13 25.85 18.45
C GLU A 534 18.41 24.50 18.60
N LEU A 535 19.00 23.61 19.37
CA LEU A 535 18.33 22.40 19.83
C LEU A 535 17.69 22.70 21.19
N LEU A 536 16.39 22.39 21.34
CA LEU A 536 15.58 22.75 22.50
C LEU A 536 14.86 21.53 23.06
N VAL A 537 15.18 21.10 24.27
CA VAL A 537 14.43 20.04 24.96
C VAL A 537 13.01 20.50 25.24
N TYR A 538 12.05 19.61 25.06
CA TYR A 538 10.67 19.86 25.48
C TYR A 538 10.04 18.62 26.13
N THR A 539 9.06 18.86 27.01
CA THR A 539 8.19 17.83 27.58
C THR A 539 6.74 18.12 27.15
N PRO A 540 6.08 17.21 26.42
CA PRO A 540 4.65 17.32 26.10
C PRO A 540 3.80 17.46 27.39
N PRO A 541 2.71 18.22 27.35
CA PRO A 541 1.84 18.41 28.51
C PRO A 541 1.00 17.16 28.86
N TYR A 542 0.66 16.34 27.87
CA TYR A 542 -0.04 15.06 28.01
C TYR A 542 0.25 14.20 26.77
N ALA A 543 -0.11 12.92 26.82
CA ALA A 543 0.06 11.99 25.72
C ALA A 543 -1.30 11.43 25.31
N ASN A 544 -1.86 11.94 24.21
CA ASN A 544 -2.95 11.29 23.51
C ASN A 544 -2.33 10.27 22.56
N LYS A 545 -2.43 8.96 22.81
CA LYS A 545 -1.79 7.97 21.95
C LYS A 545 -2.60 6.71 21.71
N GLU A 546 -2.28 6.00 20.64
CA GLU A 546 -2.90 4.71 20.29
C GLU A 546 -4.42 4.85 20.13
N ILE A 547 -4.86 5.91 19.45
CA ILE A 547 -6.28 6.24 19.25
C ILE A 547 -6.66 5.97 17.80
N GLY A 548 -7.73 5.22 17.57
CA GLY A 548 -8.15 4.81 16.23
C GLY A 548 -9.64 5.05 15.97
N ILE A 549 -9.95 5.38 14.72
CA ILE A 549 -11.32 5.29 14.18
C ILE A 549 -11.28 4.57 12.84
N GLN A 550 -12.17 3.59 12.64
CA GLN A 550 -12.15 2.82 11.41
C GLN A 550 -13.48 2.22 10.96
N ASP A 551 -13.55 1.91 9.68
CA ASP A 551 -14.56 1.06 9.04
C ASP A 551 -16.00 1.55 9.24
N LEU A 552 -16.26 2.85 9.06
CA LEU A 552 -17.59 3.44 9.23
C LEU A 552 -17.83 4.66 8.32
N GLY A 553 -19.09 4.96 8.07
CA GLY A 553 -19.54 6.15 7.35
C GLY A 553 -20.06 7.24 8.29
N VAL A 554 -19.91 8.51 7.91
CA VAL A 554 -20.52 9.66 8.60
C VAL A 554 -21.14 10.59 7.57
N GLU A 555 -22.42 10.93 7.76
CA GLU A 555 -23.18 11.78 6.85
C GLU A 555 -23.76 13.00 7.58
N VAL A 556 -23.68 14.17 6.94
CA VAL A 556 -24.45 15.38 7.32
C VAL A 556 -25.66 15.48 6.38
N PRO A 557 -26.90 15.14 6.80
CA PRO A 557 -28.07 15.18 5.93
C PRO A 557 -28.38 16.58 5.38
N ASP A 558 -28.36 17.58 6.26
CA ASP A 558 -28.41 18.99 5.87
C ASP A 558 -26.97 19.48 5.60
N THR A 559 -26.44 19.06 4.45
CA THR A 559 -25.02 19.18 4.09
C THR A 559 -24.41 20.53 4.44
N CYS A 560 -23.19 20.48 4.96
CA CYS A 560 -22.34 21.65 5.15
C CYS A 560 -21.52 22.01 3.92
N SER A 561 -21.44 21.13 2.92
CA SER A 561 -20.90 21.51 1.62
C SER A 561 -21.68 22.71 1.09
N GLY A 562 -20.98 23.73 0.61
CA GLY A 562 -21.60 24.94 0.09
C GLY A 562 -21.90 26.03 1.11
N ALA A 563 -21.95 25.71 2.40
CA ALA A 563 -22.07 26.73 3.44
C ALA A 563 -20.82 27.62 3.47
N PRO A 564 -20.95 28.95 3.64
CA PRO A 564 -19.81 29.85 3.68
C PRO A 564 -18.93 29.60 4.92
N PHE A 565 -17.67 30.01 4.84
CA PHE A 565 -16.69 29.78 5.92
C PHE A 565 -16.96 30.50 7.25
N ASN A 566 -17.77 31.55 7.23
CA ASN A 566 -18.20 32.26 8.43
C ASN A 566 -19.43 31.61 9.09
N ASP A 567 -19.97 30.53 8.52
CA ASP A 567 -21.03 29.74 9.13
C ASP A 567 -20.50 29.05 10.40
N LYS A 568 -21.16 29.31 11.53
CA LYS A 568 -20.74 28.79 12.84
C LYS A 568 -21.08 27.32 13.05
N THR A 569 -21.88 26.73 12.18
CA THR A 569 -22.42 25.37 12.31
C THR A 569 -21.82 24.38 11.33
N CYS A 570 -21.05 24.84 10.34
CA CYS A 570 -20.54 23.99 9.26
C CYS A 570 -19.04 23.87 9.13
N ASN A 571 -18.26 24.56 9.97
CA ASN A 571 -16.82 24.67 9.82
C ASN A 571 -16.02 23.86 10.85
N SER A 572 -16.62 22.78 11.38
CA SER A 572 -15.97 21.78 12.23
C SER A 572 -15.60 20.52 11.45
N ALA A 573 -14.51 19.87 11.84
CA ALA A 573 -14.03 18.65 11.17
C ALA A 573 -14.89 17.42 11.49
N ALA A 574 -15.03 16.48 10.57
CA ALA A 574 -15.58 15.16 10.89
C ALA A 574 -14.68 14.42 11.89
N VAL A 575 -13.37 14.39 11.63
CA VAL A 575 -12.36 13.75 12.48
C VAL A 575 -11.27 14.77 12.82
N TYR A 576 -11.04 14.96 14.11
CA TYR A 576 -10.09 15.93 14.64
C TYR A 576 -9.02 15.24 15.49
N PHE A 577 -7.76 15.45 15.13
CA PHE A 577 -6.58 15.07 15.89
C PHE A 577 -6.02 16.32 16.58
N PRO A 578 -6.31 16.55 17.87
CA PRO A 578 -5.78 17.68 18.59
C PRO A 578 -4.26 17.60 18.76
N SER A 579 -3.64 18.71 19.15
CA SER A 579 -2.22 18.76 19.55
C SER A 579 -1.85 17.64 20.51
N TRP A 580 -0.60 17.15 20.41
CA TRP A 580 -0.05 16.07 21.24
C TRP A 580 -0.69 14.69 21.03
N THR A 581 -1.51 14.55 19.99
CA THR A 581 -1.98 13.24 19.51
C THR A 581 -0.88 12.55 18.74
N VAL A 582 -0.47 11.38 19.21
CA VAL A 582 0.64 10.62 18.65
C VAL A 582 0.30 9.17 18.41
N ASP A 583 0.85 8.56 17.37
CA ASP A 583 0.63 7.13 17.09
C ASP A 583 -0.87 6.77 17.02
N SER A 584 -1.60 7.48 16.15
CA SER A 584 -3.06 7.38 16.02
C SER A 584 -3.47 7.30 14.54
N TRP A 585 -4.70 6.88 14.24
CA TRP A 585 -5.12 6.69 12.86
C TRP A 585 -6.61 6.88 12.60
N ALA A 586 -6.92 7.16 11.34
CA ALA A 586 -8.25 7.04 10.75
C ALA A 586 -8.14 6.14 9.50
N SER A 587 -8.97 5.10 9.40
CA SER A 587 -8.88 4.13 8.30
C SER A 587 -10.24 3.67 7.79
N GLY A 588 -10.47 3.63 6.48
CA GLY A 588 -11.70 3.03 5.94
C GLY A 588 -12.95 3.85 6.28
N LEU A 589 -12.87 5.18 6.16
CA LEU A 589 -13.99 6.08 6.45
C LEU A 589 -14.64 6.60 5.18
N SER A 590 -15.98 6.64 5.14
CA SER A 590 -16.74 7.36 4.12
C SER A 590 -17.42 8.57 4.76
N LEU A 591 -16.94 9.77 4.44
CA LEU A 591 -17.40 11.00 5.06
C LEU A 591 -18.11 11.86 4.02
N LYS A 592 -19.33 12.31 4.32
CA LYS A 592 -20.17 13.04 3.37
C LYS A 592 -20.76 14.33 3.95
N GLY A 593 -20.70 15.39 3.14
CA GLY A 593 -21.42 16.64 3.39
C GLY A 593 -20.72 17.56 4.39
N PHE A 594 -19.39 17.48 4.52
CA PHE A 594 -18.61 18.33 5.42
C PHE A 594 -17.87 19.44 4.65
N ASN A 595 -17.67 20.60 5.28
CA ASN A 595 -16.66 21.55 4.82
C ASN A 595 -15.24 21.16 5.24
N LYS A 596 -15.06 20.50 6.39
CA LYS A 596 -13.77 19.99 6.84
C LYS A 596 -13.91 18.52 7.19
N PHE A 597 -13.11 17.65 6.60
CA PHE A 597 -13.20 16.22 6.87
C PHE A 597 -12.20 15.82 7.95
N PHE A 598 -10.92 16.16 7.75
CA PHE A 598 -9.85 15.88 8.70
C PHE A 598 -9.11 17.16 9.10
N GLN A 599 -8.89 17.32 10.40
CA GLN A 599 -8.00 18.35 10.93
C GLN A 599 -6.97 17.71 11.85
N VAL A 600 -5.69 17.95 11.56
CA VAL A 600 -4.56 17.53 12.39
C VAL A 600 -3.83 18.77 12.89
N ASP A 601 -3.86 19.01 14.19
CA ASP A 601 -3.28 20.21 14.78
C ASP A 601 -1.77 20.10 15.01
N GLN A 602 -1.15 21.26 15.28
CA GLN A 602 0.26 21.39 15.62
C GLN A 602 0.66 20.46 16.78
N ASP A 603 1.88 19.93 16.74
CA ASP A 603 2.44 18.97 17.72
C ASP A 603 1.75 17.59 17.77
N ALA A 604 0.72 17.34 16.96
CA ALA A 604 0.29 15.99 16.65
C ALA A 604 1.34 15.33 15.72
N SER A 605 1.60 14.02 15.91
CA SER A 605 2.60 13.32 15.09
C SER A 605 2.38 11.83 14.91
N ARG A 606 2.98 11.22 13.88
CA ARG A 606 2.87 9.77 13.61
C ARG A 606 1.41 9.34 13.45
N ILE A 607 0.69 10.07 12.60
CA ILE A 607 -0.72 9.81 12.30
C ILE A 607 -0.84 9.25 10.90
N THR A 608 -1.66 8.22 10.73
CA THR A 608 -2.05 7.69 9.41
C THR A 608 -3.53 7.95 9.15
N ILE A 609 -3.83 8.58 8.01
CA ILE A 609 -5.17 8.69 7.44
C ILE A 609 -5.15 7.87 6.16
N GLN A 610 -5.86 6.75 6.11
CA GLN A 610 -5.80 5.86 4.95
C GLN A 610 -7.15 5.32 4.50
N ASN A 611 -7.29 5.00 3.22
CA ASN A 611 -8.51 4.39 2.67
C ASN A 611 -9.77 5.21 3.02
N CYS A 612 -9.69 6.53 2.99
CA CYS A 612 -10.81 7.41 3.35
C CYS A 612 -11.37 8.11 2.10
N THR A 613 -12.70 8.15 2.01
CA THR A 613 -13.44 8.87 0.97
C THR A 613 -14.07 10.13 1.55
N MET A 614 -13.89 11.26 0.86
CA MET A 614 -14.50 12.55 1.21
C MET A 614 -15.45 12.99 0.10
N ASP A 615 -16.75 12.97 0.37
CA ASP A 615 -17.81 13.35 -0.56
C ASP A 615 -18.31 14.77 -0.26
N ARG A 616 -17.87 15.72 -1.09
CA ARG A 616 -18.31 17.13 -1.09
C ARG A 616 -19.35 17.33 -2.19
N ASP A 617 -20.61 17.41 -1.79
CA ASP A 617 -21.76 17.40 -2.69
C ASP A 617 -22.18 18.79 -3.21
N GLN A 618 -21.56 19.88 -2.74
CA GLN A 618 -21.77 21.25 -3.23
C GLN A 618 -20.47 22.07 -3.25
N ASP A 619 -20.37 23.05 -4.15
CA ASP A 619 -19.27 24.03 -4.16
C ASP A 619 -19.44 25.07 -3.06
N ILE A 620 -18.34 25.48 -2.43
CA ILE A 620 -18.32 26.46 -1.33
C ILE A 620 -18.89 27.82 -1.78
N GLN A 621 -19.76 28.42 -0.97
CA GLN A 621 -20.16 29.82 -1.16
C GLN A 621 -19.05 30.76 -0.67
N GLY A 622 -18.39 31.45 -1.62
CA GLY A 622 -17.38 32.47 -1.35
C GLY A 622 -16.00 32.17 -1.94
N ALA A 623 -15.05 33.06 -1.64
CA ALA A 623 -13.68 33.01 -2.16
C ALA A 623 -12.75 32.11 -1.33
N ALA A 624 -12.97 32.02 -0.01
CA ALA A 624 -12.21 31.12 0.85
C ALA A 624 -12.55 29.67 0.51
N LEU A 625 -11.53 28.80 0.42
CA LEU A 625 -11.68 27.40 0.02
C LEU A 625 -11.45 26.43 1.20
N PRO A 626 -12.34 25.42 1.39
CA PRO A 626 -12.25 24.42 2.44
C PRO A 626 -11.04 23.50 2.28
N PHE A 627 -10.57 22.98 3.41
CA PHE A 627 -9.60 21.89 3.43
C PHE A 627 -10.31 20.59 3.67
N ASP A 628 -10.14 19.60 2.80
CA ASP A 628 -10.64 18.27 3.12
C ASP A 628 -9.75 17.64 4.19
N ILE A 629 -8.43 17.70 3.99
CA ILE A 629 -7.43 17.30 4.98
C ILE A 629 -6.50 18.48 5.27
N MET A 630 -6.58 19.01 6.49
CA MET A 630 -5.65 20.03 7.01
C MET A 630 -4.56 19.37 7.87
N ILE A 631 -3.30 19.58 7.49
CA ILE A 631 -2.11 19.07 8.19
C ILE A 631 -1.38 20.23 8.86
N GLN A 632 -1.35 20.28 10.19
CA GLN A 632 -0.51 21.22 10.96
C GLN A 632 0.51 20.49 11.85
N GLY A 633 0.37 19.17 11.99
CA GLY A 633 1.31 18.29 12.66
C GLY A 633 2.49 17.84 11.78
N SER A 634 3.29 16.92 12.31
CA SER A 634 4.45 16.32 11.62
C SER A 634 4.33 14.81 11.53
N GLN A 635 5.06 14.16 10.64
CA GLN A 635 5.03 12.70 10.51
C GLN A 635 3.62 12.19 10.17
N ILE A 636 2.88 12.94 9.35
CA ILE A 636 1.51 12.62 8.93
C ILE A 636 1.55 11.91 7.58
N LEU A 637 0.94 10.73 7.52
CA LEU A 637 0.78 9.93 6.31
C LEU A 637 -0.68 9.94 5.88
N VAL A 638 -0.96 10.51 4.71
CA VAL A 638 -2.23 10.39 3.98
C VAL A 638 -2.00 9.39 2.85
N GLN A 639 -2.77 8.32 2.78
CA GLN A 639 -2.53 7.26 1.80
C GLN A 639 -3.85 6.69 1.28
N ASP A 640 -3.95 6.48 -0.04
CA ASP A 640 -5.11 5.80 -0.65
C ASP A 640 -6.45 6.49 -0.31
N CYS A 641 -6.44 7.81 -0.20
CA CYS A 641 -7.63 8.63 0.07
C CYS A 641 -8.16 9.26 -1.23
N SER A 642 -9.46 9.57 -1.29
CA SER A 642 -10.03 10.25 -2.46
C SER A 642 -11.15 11.21 -2.16
N GLN A 643 -11.17 12.32 -2.90
CA GLN A 643 -12.28 13.27 -2.91
C GLN A 643 -13.25 12.86 -4.03
N ASN A 644 -14.44 12.40 -3.65
CA ASN A 644 -15.43 11.82 -4.57
C ASN A 644 -16.68 12.71 -4.76
N GLY A 645 -16.59 13.99 -4.44
CA GLY A 645 -17.69 14.95 -4.54
C GLY A 645 -18.09 15.31 -5.96
N ILE A 646 -18.80 16.44 -6.12
CA ILE A 646 -19.08 16.98 -7.46
C ILE A 646 -17.80 17.58 -8.08
N PRO A 647 -17.54 17.41 -9.39
CA PRO A 647 -16.32 17.89 -10.02
C PRO A 647 -16.08 19.41 -9.88
N SER A 648 -17.12 20.22 -9.73
CA SER A 648 -17.02 21.68 -9.59
C SER A 648 -16.76 22.17 -8.17
N ALA A 649 -16.74 21.31 -7.15
CA ALA A 649 -16.60 21.73 -5.77
C ALA A 649 -15.15 22.12 -5.46
N ARG A 650 -14.87 23.42 -5.35
CA ARG A 650 -13.54 23.97 -5.10
C ARG A 650 -13.11 23.65 -3.66
N CYS A 651 -11.91 23.10 -3.52
CA CYS A 651 -11.29 22.86 -2.22
C CYS A 651 -9.76 22.72 -2.33
N PHE A 652 -9.09 22.86 -1.19
CA PHE A 652 -7.77 22.28 -0.97
C PHE A 652 -7.99 20.86 -0.46
N THR A 653 -7.83 19.85 -1.32
CA THR A 653 -8.13 18.47 -0.92
C THR A 653 -7.13 17.96 0.13
N VAL A 654 -5.87 18.39 0.02
CA VAL A 654 -4.88 18.27 1.09
C VAL A 654 -4.08 19.56 1.16
N GLY A 655 -3.88 20.09 2.36
CA GLY A 655 -3.05 21.27 2.57
C GLY A 655 -2.33 21.22 3.91
N THR A 656 -1.16 21.86 3.96
CA THR A 656 -0.46 22.12 5.22
C THR A 656 -0.83 23.51 5.74
N GLY A 657 -0.85 23.68 7.06
CA GLY A 657 -1.00 25.01 7.67
C GLY A 657 0.33 25.77 7.76
N SER A 658 0.24 26.98 8.33
CA SER A 658 1.39 27.82 8.64
C SER A 658 2.40 27.11 9.56
N LEU A 659 3.69 27.20 9.22
CA LEU A 659 4.82 26.67 10.01
C LEU A 659 4.78 25.14 10.25
N THR A 660 4.07 24.40 9.40
CA THR A 660 3.91 22.95 9.54
C THR A 660 5.23 22.21 9.31
N PRO A 661 5.75 21.45 10.30
CA PRO A 661 6.98 20.70 10.13
C PRO A 661 6.73 19.32 9.51
N GLY A 662 7.64 18.91 8.63
CA GLY A 662 7.68 17.56 8.06
C GLY A 662 8.56 16.60 8.87
N PRO A 663 8.74 15.35 8.40
CA PRO A 663 8.24 14.84 7.12
C PRO A 663 6.75 14.55 7.14
N ASN A 664 6.01 14.93 6.09
CA ASN A 664 4.62 14.55 5.85
C ASN A 664 4.51 13.95 4.45
N ALA A 665 3.60 13.01 4.23
CA ALA A 665 3.47 12.30 2.95
C ALA A 665 2.00 12.13 2.53
N VAL A 666 1.72 12.35 1.25
CA VAL A 666 0.43 12.16 0.59
C VAL A 666 0.64 11.20 -0.59
N LEU A 667 0.18 9.96 -0.44
CA LEU A 667 0.40 8.88 -1.40
C LEU A 667 -0.92 8.51 -2.08
N ARG A 668 -0.93 8.47 -3.41
CA ARG A 668 -2.06 7.96 -4.22
C ARG A 668 -3.40 8.63 -3.92
N HIS A 669 -3.36 9.92 -3.56
CA HIS A 669 -4.56 10.73 -3.37
C HIS A 669 -5.20 11.05 -4.72
N LYS A 670 -6.54 11.04 -4.79
CA LYS A 670 -7.28 11.27 -6.06
C LYS A 670 -8.44 12.24 -5.87
N THR A 671 -8.73 12.99 -6.93
CA THR A 671 -9.89 13.90 -7.04
C THR A 671 -10.60 13.65 -8.37
N LYS A 672 -11.81 14.20 -8.53
CA LYS A 672 -12.56 14.09 -9.79
C LYS A 672 -12.22 15.18 -10.81
N SER A 673 -11.61 16.28 -10.39
CA SER A 673 -11.17 17.34 -11.31
C SER A 673 -10.00 18.15 -10.75
N ASP A 674 -9.50 19.08 -11.57
CA ASP A 674 -8.38 19.98 -11.26
C ASP A 674 -8.76 21.18 -10.39
N VAL A 675 -10.04 21.37 -10.03
CA VAL A 675 -10.44 22.45 -9.11
C VAL A 675 -10.20 22.07 -7.65
N GLN A 676 -10.05 20.77 -7.36
CA GLN A 676 -9.59 20.26 -6.08
C GLN A 676 -8.06 20.12 -6.13
N THR A 677 -7.35 20.82 -5.26
CA THR A 677 -5.88 20.95 -5.36
C THR A 677 -5.16 20.50 -4.10
N ILE A 678 -3.93 20.01 -4.26
CA ILE A 678 -2.98 19.87 -3.15
C ILE A 678 -2.15 21.14 -3.10
N TYR A 679 -2.27 21.90 -2.02
CA TYR A 679 -1.66 23.23 -1.92
C TYR A 679 -1.28 23.53 -0.47
N PRO A 680 0.02 23.48 -0.11
CA PRO A 680 0.52 24.06 1.14
C PRO A 680 0.00 25.49 1.32
N HIS A 681 -0.60 25.74 2.48
CA HIS A 681 -1.29 26.99 2.75
C HIS A 681 -0.51 27.88 3.70
N GLU A 682 -0.69 29.19 3.53
CA GLU A 682 0.05 30.23 4.25
C GLU A 682 1.57 30.13 4.08
N ARG A 683 2.31 30.08 5.20
CA ARG A 683 3.71 30.47 5.28
C ARG A 683 4.57 29.43 5.99
N TRP A 684 5.58 29.04 5.24
CA TRP A 684 6.67 28.10 5.50
C TRP A 684 6.32 26.82 6.25
N ALA A 685 5.56 25.94 5.59
CA ALA A 685 5.67 24.51 5.86
C ALA A 685 7.01 23.97 5.35
N HIS A 686 7.44 22.80 5.82
CA HIS A 686 8.60 22.13 5.24
C HIS A 686 8.45 20.60 5.21
N GLY A 687 9.01 19.95 4.19
CA GLY A 687 9.02 18.48 4.09
C GLY A 687 7.66 17.84 3.83
N LEU A 688 7.07 18.07 2.65
CA LEU A 688 5.86 17.38 2.18
C LEU A 688 6.16 16.58 0.91
N LEU A 689 5.86 15.27 0.93
CA LEU A 689 5.84 14.42 -0.26
C LEU A 689 4.42 14.33 -0.81
N VAL A 690 4.27 14.51 -2.12
CA VAL A 690 3.09 14.11 -2.88
C VAL A 690 3.54 13.11 -3.94
N GLU A 691 2.91 11.94 -3.96
CA GLU A 691 3.36 10.82 -4.78
C GLU A 691 2.21 10.08 -5.46
N ASP A 692 2.45 9.63 -6.71
CA ASP A 692 1.54 8.76 -7.50
C ASP A 692 0.10 9.29 -7.53
N SER A 693 -0.03 10.60 -7.70
CA SER A 693 -1.28 11.36 -7.64
C SER A 693 -1.55 12.05 -8.98
N SER A 694 -2.82 12.06 -9.38
CA SER A 694 -3.32 12.83 -10.53
C SER A 694 -3.83 14.22 -10.14
N VAL A 695 -3.78 14.57 -8.86
CA VAL A 695 -4.35 15.82 -8.35
C VAL A 695 -3.42 16.98 -8.68
N LYS A 696 -3.99 18.08 -9.17
CA LYS A 696 -3.25 19.33 -9.38
C LYS A 696 -2.54 19.76 -8.10
N THR A 697 -1.22 19.90 -8.16
CA THR A 697 -0.37 20.13 -6.99
C THR A 697 0.45 21.42 -7.16
N LEU A 698 0.41 22.30 -6.15
CA LEU A 698 1.02 23.64 -6.21
C LEU A 698 1.97 23.87 -5.03
N PHE A 699 3.28 23.92 -5.27
CA PHE A 699 4.32 24.29 -4.31
C PHE A 699 4.93 25.63 -4.74
N VAL A 700 4.25 26.75 -4.45
CA VAL A 700 4.59 28.07 -5.01
C VAL A 700 4.68 29.18 -3.96
N ASP A 701 5.23 30.32 -4.36
CA ASP A 701 5.06 31.60 -3.66
C ASP A 701 3.62 32.10 -3.82
N ARG A 702 2.91 32.24 -2.71
CA ARG A 702 1.55 32.78 -2.68
C ARG A 702 1.52 34.31 -2.65
N GLY A 703 2.68 34.96 -2.60
CA GLY A 703 2.85 36.41 -2.64
C GLY A 703 1.95 37.15 -1.64
N ILE A 704 1.20 38.11 -2.16
CA ILE A 704 0.31 38.99 -1.38
C ILE A 704 -1.09 38.40 -1.11
N LYS A 705 -1.32 37.11 -1.42
CA LYS A 705 -2.58 36.43 -1.07
C LYS A 705 -2.81 36.49 0.45
N GLY A 706 -4.08 36.55 0.86
CA GLY A 706 -4.49 36.59 2.26
C GLY A 706 -3.92 37.79 3.02
N SER A 707 -3.05 37.59 4.01
CA SER A 707 -2.35 38.66 4.75
C SER A 707 -0.85 38.76 4.40
N GLY A 708 -0.48 38.34 3.19
CA GLY A 708 0.91 38.16 2.77
C GLY A 708 1.37 36.72 3.03
N HIS A 709 0.82 35.75 2.29
CA HIS A 709 1.14 34.34 2.52
C HIS A 709 2.57 33.97 2.10
N GLY A 710 3.14 34.63 1.10
CA GLY A 710 4.53 34.40 0.66
C GLY A 710 4.83 32.93 0.33
N TRP A 711 6.09 32.54 0.53
CA TRP A 711 6.53 31.15 0.33
C TRP A 711 5.76 30.17 1.24
N SER A 712 5.09 29.22 0.61
CA SER A 712 4.25 28.24 1.29
C SER A 712 5.02 27.04 1.82
N ILE A 713 6.07 26.59 1.10
CA ILE A 713 6.80 25.37 1.45
C ILE A 713 8.28 25.38 1.03
N ASN A 714 9.11 24.70 1.84
CA ASN A 714 10.47 24.28 1.52
C ASN A 714 10.63 22.75 1.66
N GLY A 715 11.56 22.14 0.93
CA GLY A 715 11.76 20.69 0.99
C GLY A 715 10.54 19.88 0.53
N GLY A 716 9.65 20.47 -0.27
CA GLY A 716 8.53 19.78 -0.90
C GLY A 716 9.00 18.91 -2.05
N VAL A 717 8.47 17.69 -2.15
CA VAL A 717 8.80 16.72 -3.20
C VAL A 717 7.52 16.23 -3.89
N GLY A 718 7.46 16.40 -5.21
CA GLY A 718 6.53 15.71 -6.08
C GLY A 718 7.23 14.48 -6.68
N TRP A 719 6.56 13.32 -6.67
CA TRP A 719 7.11 12.08 -7.22
C TRP A 719 6.08 11.35 -8.08
N ASN A 720 6.39 11.14 -9.37
CA ASN A 720 5.50 10.47 -10.31
C ASN A 720 4.08 11.07 -10.34
N LEU A 721 3.99 12.40 -10.50
CA LEU A 721 2.72 13.12 -10.56
C LEU A 721 2.20 13.22 -11.99
N ASP A 722 0.94 12.79 -12.19
CA ASP A 722 0.27 12.80 -13.49
C ASP A 722 -0.58 14.06 -13.72
N GLY A 723 -0.90 14.81 -12.65
CA GLY A 723 -1.70 16.04 -12.74
C GLY A 723 -0.89 17.28 -13.11
N ASN A 724 -1.56 18.42 -13.23
CA ASN A 724 -0.92 19.72 -13.39
C ASN A 724 -0.02 20.06 -12.18
N VAL A 725 1.23 20.47 -12.42
CA VAL A 725 2.17 20.82 -11.35
C VAL A 725 2.75 22.23 -11.54
N ASP A 726 2.66 23.05 -10.49
CA ASP A 726 3.32 24.37 -10.40
C ASP A 726 4.23 24.37 -9.18
N PHE A 727 5.53 24.26 -9.39
CA PHE A 727 6.54 24.06 -8.35
C PHE A 727 7.63 25.11 -8.49
N GLU A 728 7.82 25.88 -7.43
CA GLU A 728 8.83 26.91 -7.29
C GLU A 728 9.72 26.62 -6.08
N SER A 729 10.96 27.09 -6.08
CA SER A 729 11.86 27.01 -4.93
C SER A 729 12.06 28.39 -4.29
N PRO A 730 11.94 28.51 -2.95
CA PRO A 730 12.33 29.73 -2.26
C PRO A 730 13.81 30.04 -2.48
N PRO A 731 14.25 31.32 -2.50
CA PRO A 731 15.65 31.66 -2.78
C PRO A 731 16.68 31.02 -1.85
N LEU A 732 16.32 30.79 -0.57
CA LEU A 732 17.19 30.13 0.41
C LEU A 732 16.87 28.66 0.65
N GLY A 733 15.91 28.11 -0.10
CA GLY A 733 15.40 26.75 0.01
C GLY A 733 15.41 26.01 -1.33
N ILE A 734 14.75 24.87 -1.37
CA ILE A 734 14.66 24.00 -2.54
C ILE A 734 13.41 23.11 -2.45
N ASN A 735 12.73 22.95 -3.58
CA ASN A 735 11.64 22.00 -3.80
C ASN A 735 11.99 21.16 -5.05
N TRP A 736 11.45 19.93 -5.11
CA TRP A 736 11.71 18.98 -6.19
C TRP A 736 10.43 18.48 -6.83
N CYS A 737 10.50 18.21 -8.14
CA CYS A 737 9.51 17.37 -8.82
C CYS A 737 10.24 16.35 -9.69
N VAL A 738 10.10 15.07 -9.34
CA VAL A 738 10.77 13.96 -10.00
C VAL A 738 9.76 13.09 -10.73
N GLY A 739 9.97 12.88 -12.02
CA GLY A 739 9.05 12.12 -12.87
C GLY A 739 7.66 12.75 -13.00
N CYS A 740 7.59 14.09 -12.90
CA CYS A 740 6.35 14.86 -12.96
C CYS A 740 6.06 15.36 -14.38
N GLY A 741 4.78 15.59 -14.67
CA GLY A 741 4.36 16.02 -16.00
C GLY A 741 4.37 14.83 -16.96
N GLY A 742 3.28 14.65 -17.68
CA GLY A 742 2.97 13.46 -18.46
C GLY A 742 1.51 13.54 -18.92
N ASN A 743 1.12 12.73 -19.90
CA ASN A 743 -0.27 12.71 -20.41
C ASN A 743 -0.82 14.06 -20.89
N GLY A 744 0.04 14.99 -21.35
CA GLY A 744 -0.36 16.31 -21.82
C GLY A 744 -0.39 17.41 -20.75
N HIS A 745 -0.03 17.11 -19.50
CA HIS A 745 0.09 18.09 -18.42
C HIS A 745 1.49 18.70 -18.37
N GLU A 746 1.55 20.03 -18.24
CA GLU A 746 2.81 20.79 -18.18
C GLU A 746 3.33 20.92 -16.73
N THR A 747 4.65 20.94 -16.60
CA THR A 747 5.35 21.33 -15.37
C THR A 747 5.71 22.81 -15.44
N LYS A 748 5.30 23.60 -14.44
CA LYS A 748 5.56 25.04 -14.36
C LYS A 748 6.37 25.40 -13.10
N GLY A 749 7.11 26.49 -13.17
CA GLY A 749 7.84 27.09 -12.06
C GLY A 749 9.35 26.91 -12.17
N ASN A 750 10.08 27.20 -11.08
CA ASN A 750 11.55 27.19 -11.04
C ASN A 750 12.13 26.21 -10.02
N ALA A 751 11.35 25.22 -9.58
CA ALA A 751 11.84 24.14 -8.72
C ALA A 751 12.84 23.22 -9.44
N THR A 752 13.41 22.28 -8.69
CA THR A 752 14.31 21.26 -9.25
C THR A 752 13.49 20.16 -9.92
N PHE A 753 13.35 20.26 -11.23
CA PHE A 753 12.67 19.27 -12.06
C PHE A 753 13.64 18.19 -12.55
N VAL A 754 13.31 16.93 -12.29
CA VAL A 754 14.14 15.78 -12.67
C VAL A 754 13.27 14.79 -13.44
N GLU A 755 13.73 14.39 -14.63
CA GLU A 755 13.03 13.43 -15.49
C GLU A 755 11.57 13.81 -15.82
N SER A 756 11.28 15.10 -16.03
CA SER A 756 9.94 15.57 -16.40
C SER A 756 9.40 14.92 -17.67
N GLY A 757 8.08 14.75 -17.75
CA GLY A 757 7.41 14.16 -18.92
C GLY A 757 7.26 12.64 -18.87
N LYS A 758 7.87 11.97 -17.89
CA LYS A 758 7.83 10.51 -17.75
C LYS A 758 7.92 10.09 -16.29
N ARG A 759 7.27 8.97 -15.95
CA ARG A 759 7.42 8.34 -14.63
C ARG A 759 8.81 7.71 -14.47
N VAL A 760 9.30 7.70 -13.24
CA VAL A 760 10.58 7.11 -12.82
C VAL A 760 10.38 5.90 -11.89
N GLU A 761 11.40 5.06 -11.80
CA GLU A 761 11.51 4.02 -10.77
C GLU A 761 12.43 4.52 -9.63
N PRO A 762 12.21 4.12 -8.37
CA PRO A 762 11.10 3.29 -7.89
C PRO A 762 9.75 3.99 -8.08
N ARG A 763 8.69 3.21 -8.35
CA ARG A 763 7.33 3.76 -8.45
C ARG A 763 6.97 4.63 -7.24
N SER A 764 7.35 4.17 -6.04
CA SER A 764 7.15 4.87 -4.78
C SER A 764 8.48 5.21 -4.11
N LEU A 765 8.74 6.51 -3.94
CA LEU A 765 9.86 7.02 -3.14
C LEU A 765 9.64 6.67 -1.68
N PHE A 766 8.42 6.85 -1.17
CA PHE A 766 8.11 6.54 0.23
C PHE A 766 8.40 5.09 0.59
N MET A 767 8.01 4.14 -0.27
CA MET A 767 8.30 2.72 -0.04
C MET A 767 9.79 2.42 -0.18
N ALA A 768 10.49 3.02 -1.13
CA ALA A 768 11.94 2.84 -1.25
C ALA A 768 12.70 3.34 -0.01
N GLN A 769 12.31 4.50 0.54
CA GLN A 769 12.85 5.04 1.79
C GLN A 769 12.53 4.14 3.00
N LEU A 770 11.32 3.54 3.05
CA LEU A 770 11.00 2.53 4.06
C LEU A 770 11.91 1.31 3.96
N GLU A 771 12.18 0.83 2.75
CA GLU A 771 13.07 -0.31 2.52
C GLU A 771 14.52 0.01 2.92
N GLU A 772 15.00 1.24 2.69
CA GLU A 772 16.33 1.68 3.17
C GLU A 772 16.43 1.67 4.70
N ARG A 773 15.32 1.95 5.40
CA ARG A 773 15.21 1.77 6.86
C ARG A 773 15.08 0.32 7.30
N GLY A 774 15.10 -0.64 6.37
CA GLY A 774 14.93 -2.07 6.64
C GLY A 774 13.48 -2.48 6.93
N ILE A 775 12.50 -1.67 6.53
CA ILE A 775 11.08 -1.91 6.73
C ILE A 775 10.46 -2.29 5.38
N HIS A 776 10.12 -3.57 5.20
CA HIS A 776 9.49 -4.05 3.98
C HIS A 776 7.97 -4.13 4.11
N ARG A 777 7.23 -3.38 3.28
CA ARG A 777 5.77 -3.46 3.13
C ARG A 777 5.43 -3.88 1.71
N TYR A 778 4.53 -4.84 1.55
CA TYR A 778 3.96 -5.17 0.23
C TYR A 778 2.70 -4.34 0.04
N ASP A 779 2.66 -3.46 -0.96
CA ASP A 779 1.43 -2.81 -1.39
C ASP A 779 0.44 -3.90 -1.84
N GLN A 780 -0.75 -3.93 -1.22
CA GLN A 780 -1.89 -4.77 -1.65
C GLN A 780 -2.66 -4.17 -2.84
N GLY A 781 -2.07 -3.18 -3.54
CA GLY A 781 -2.70 -2.54 -4.68
C GLY A 781 -2.66 -3.41 -5.93
N ASP A 782 -3.48 -4.47 -5.97
CA ASP A 782 -3.92 -5.20 -7.17
C ASP A 782 -5.07 -6.20 -6.88
N GLU A 783 -5.82 -6.02 -5.78
CA GLU A 783 -7.15 -6.65 -5.65
C GLU A 783 -8.20 -5.66 -6.17
N GLU A 784 -8.51 -5.79 -7.47
CA GLU A 784 -9.74 -5.28 -8.06
C GLU A 784 -10.91 -5.81 -7.22
N THR A 785 -11.55 -4.94 -6.44
CA THR A 785 -12.75 -5.26 -5.68
C THR A 785 -13.90 -5.47 -6.64
N ASP A 786 -14.07 -6.71 -7.12
CA ASP A 786 -15.34 -7.20 -7.64
C ASP A 786 -16.25 -7.55 -6.44
N GLU A 787 -16.95 -6.54 -5.90
CA GLU A 787 -18.29 -6.70 -5.28
C GLU A 787 -19.29 -5.68 -5.83
#